data_AF-A0A484K0S0-F1
#
_entry.id   AF-A0A484K0S0-F1
#
_cell.length_a   1.000
_cell.length_b   1.000
_cell.length_c   1.000
_cell.angle_alpha   90.00
_cell.angle_beta   90.00
_cell.angle_gamma   90.00
#
_symmetry.space_group_name_H-M   'P 1'
#
loop_
_entity.id
_entity.type
_entity.pdbx_description
1 polymer ?
#
loop_
_entity_poly.entity_id
_entity_poly.type
_entity_poly.pdbx_seq_one_letter_code
_entity_poly.pdbx_strand_id
1 'polypeptide(L)'
;MDLLPAESSHVLPKKHRFRSLKLVNVNMEEALSETPCGVDYGRLDNGLTYYVRSNSKPKMRAALALAVRAGSVLEDEEERGVAHIVEHLAFSATEKYTNHDIIRFLESIGAEFGACQNAVTSADETIYELFVPIDKPELLSQAISVLGEFSSEVRASEYDLEKERGAVMEEYRGNRNAYGRMQDAQWVLMMEGSKYAERLPIGVEKVIKTVSPQIVKHFYKKWYQLQNMAVIAVGDFPDTQLREELSWWIVEQFEHQKVGAFELILSNGMRVCYKCTDFLDDQVLFTGFSYGGLSEVPESEYFSCSMSSTIAGEIGVFGYRPSVLMEMLAGKRVEVDTKLGAYMRTVYGDCSPSDLETALQLVYQLFTTKVEPGQEDVKIVMQMAEETICAQERDPYTAFADRVRELNYGNSYFFRPIRIRDLQKVNPYKACEYFSNCFKDPSTFTMVIVGNIDPATARPLILQYLGGIPRPPEPILHFNRDALKGLPFRFPSTVIREVVRSPMLEAQCSVQLCFPVELTSENMMEDVHFVGFLSKFLETKIVQVLRFKYGQIYSAGVSVFLGGNRPSKVGNIRGDISINFSCDPDISSTLVDIALDEILRLQEDGPSNEDVSTVLEIEQRAHENGLQENSYWLERMLRSYQSRIYSGDVGSCFEVQDKARSKVRETLTPLTAQLALQRLLPFPCKKQYTVVILMPQTSHMKRLKSFICSAPTRYCTEAKVLMGTAGVAVFLLALWRYSRNSLKS
;
A
#
# COMPACT_ATOMS: atom_id res chain seq x y z
N MET A 1 13.22 -69.00 -2.66
CA MET A 1 14.04 -69.75 -1.69
C MET A 1 13.97 -68.99 -0.38
N ASP A 2 13.28 -69.55 0.59
CA ASP A 2 13.33 -69.13 1.99
C ASP A 2 14.73 -69.39 2.57
N LEU A 3 15.16 -68.53 3.51
CA LEU A 3 15.41 -68.85 4.94
C LEU A 3 16.42 -67.86 5.59
N LEU A 4 15.97 -67.31 6.71
CA LEU A 4 16.59 -66.52 7.80
C LEU A 4 17.93 -67.12 8.35
N PRO A 5 18.77 -66.43 9.20
CA PRO A 5 18.36 -65.71 10.42
C PRO A 5 19.15 -64.47 10.89
N ALA A 6 18.64 -63.95 12.02
CA ALA A 6 18.92 -62.70 12.71
C ALA A 6 20.03 -62.74 13.79
N GLU A 7 20.35 -61.53 14.30
CA GLU A 7 21.12 -61.13 15.50
C GLU A 7 22.67 -61.14 15.40
N SER A 8 23.46 -60.18 15.95
CA SER A 8 23.26 -59.29 17.10
C SER A 8 24.14 -58.01 17.09
N SER A 9 23.59 -56.97 17.76
CA SER A 9 24.17 -55.82 18.48
C SER A 9 25.64 -55.38 18.35
N HIS A 10 25.84 -54.11 17.98
CA HIS A 10 26.71 -53.18 18.75
C HIS A 10 26.16 -51.74 18.71
N VAL A 11 26.02 -51.16 19.90
CA VAL A 11 25.49 -49.82 20.19
C VAL A 11 26.59 -48.78 20.05
N LEU A 12 26.35 -47.72 19.26
CA LEU A 12 27.12 -46.47 19.24
C LEU A 12 26.17 -45.26 19.10
N PRO A 13 26.57 -44.06 19.55
CA PRO A 13 25.72 -43.14 20.31
C PRO A 13 24.74 -42.31 19.46
N LYS A 14 23.59 -42.00 20.07
CA LYS A 14 22.53 -41.14 19.52
C LYS A 14 23.08 -39.75 19.17
N LYS A 15 23.31 -39.51 17.89
CA LYS A 15 23.22 -38.16 17.31
C LYS A 15 21.81 -37.66 17.58
N HIS A 16 21.67 -36.47 18.18
CA HIS A 16 20.41 -35.74 18.21
C HIS A 16 20.02 -35.41 16.76
N ARG A 17 19.27 -36.32 16.12
CA ARG A 17 18.55 -36.03 14.89
C ARG A 17 17.41 -35.10 15.26
N PHE A 18 17.26 -34.02 14.49
CA PHE A 18 16.04 -33.22 14.42
C PHE A 18 14.82 -34.14 14.56
N ARG A 19 13.82 -33.75 15.38
CA ARG A 19 12.47 -34.28 15.18
C ARG A 19 12.14 -33.97 13.73
N SER A 20 12.17 -34.98 12.87
CA SER A 20 11.83 -34.81 11.47
C SER A 20 10.46 -34.15 11.43
N LEU A 21 10.37 -32.95 10.86
CA LEU A 21 9.10 -32.52 10.29
C LEU A 21 8.65 -33.70 9.42
N LYS A 22 7.51 -34.30 9.76
CA LYS A 22 6.91 -35.30 8.88
C LYS A 22 6.70 -34.57 7.57
N LEU A 23 7.39 -35.00 6.52
CA LEU A 23 6.95 -34.70 5.15
C LEU A 23 5.50 -35.13 5.11
N VAL A 24 4.60 -34.15 5.04
CA VAL A 24 3.21 -34.43 4.70
C VAL A 24 3.27 -34.81 3.24
N ASN A 25 3.30 -36.11 2.96
CA ASN A 25 3.00 -36.60 1.63
C ASN A 25 1.51 -36.28 1.42
N VAL A 26 1.23 -35.10 0.88
CA VAL A 26 -0.10 -34.77 0.39
C VAL A 26 -0.28 -35.60 -0.87
N ASN A 27 -0.99 -36.70 -0.73
CA ASN A 27 -1.43 -37.45 -1.89
C ASN A 27 -2.49 -36.59 -2.58
N MET A 28 -2.16 -36.01 -3.74
CA MET A 28 -3.09 -35.17 -4.51
C MET A 28 -4.31 -35.95 -5.02
N GLU A 29 -4.27 -37.29 -4.96
CA GLU A 29 -5.40 -38.18 -5.24
C GLU A 29 -6.24 -38.52 -3.99
N GLU A 30 -5.73 -38.24 -2.79
CA GLU A 30 -6.47 -38.43 -1.55
C GLU A 30 -7.39 -37.24 -1.34
N ALA A 31 -8.70 -37.50 -1.26
CA ALA A 31 -9.69 -36.47 -1.01
C ALA A 31 -9.37 -35.76 0.32
N LEU A 32 -9.36 -34.42 0.29
CA LEU A 32 -9.22 -33.63 1.50
C LEU A 32 -10.34 -34.02 2.49
N SER A 33 -9.99 -34.10 3.77
CA SER A 33 -10.99 -34.40 4.79
C SER A 33 -12.11 -33.36 4.75
N GLU A 34 -13.37 -33.83 4.71
CA GLU A 34 -14.54 -32.96 4.81
C GLU A 34 -14.68 -32.32 6.20
N THR A 35 -13.91 -32.78 7.20
CA THR A 35 -13.92 -32.22 8.55
C THR A 35 -12.87 -31.11 8.72
N PRO A 36 -13.27 -29.88 9.08
CA PRO A 36 -12.36 -28.80 9.45
C PRO A 36 -11.40 -29.19 10.59
N CYS A 37 -10.13 -28.76 10.49
CA CYS A 37 -9.10 -29.01 11.49
C CYS A 37 -8.88 -27.77 12.37
N GLY A 38 -8.84 -27.96 13.69
CA GLY A 38 -8.48 -26.90 14.65
C GLY A 38 -9.50 -25.78 14.78
N VAL A 39 -10.76 -26.02 14.41
CA VAL A 39 -11.89 -25.10 14.55
C VAL A 39 -13.10 -25.83 15.11
N ASP A 40 -13.87 -25.16 15.96
CA ASP A 40 -15.21 -25.58 16.31
C ASP A 40 -16.14 -25.22 15.14
N TYR A 41 -16.95 -26.16 14.67
CA TYR A 41 -17.83 -25.90 13.54
C TYR A 41 -19.17 -26.60 13.69
N GLY A 42 -20.18 -26.09 13.00
CA GLY A 42 -21.52 -26.65 13.01
C GLY A 42 -22.46 -25.94 12.05
N ARG A 43 -23.73 -26.35 12.07
CA ARG A 43 -24.78 -25.79 11.25
C ARG A 43 -26.01 -25.49 12.10
N LEU A 44 -26.53 -24.27 11.99
CA LEU A 44 -27.72 -23.82 12.70
C LEU A 44 -29.00 -24.38 12.03
N ASP A 45 -30.12 -24.37 12.74
CA ASP A 45 -31.41 -24.89 12.26
C ASP A 45 -31.90 -24.18 10.98
N ASN A 46 -31.54 -22.91 10.80
CA ASN A 46 -31.84 -22.12 9.60
C ASN A 46 -30.89 -22.41 8.42
N GLY A 47 -29.96 -23.35 8.58
CA GLY A 47 -29.02 -23.80 7.56
C GLY A 47 -27.67 -23.06 7.54
N LEU A 48 -27.50 -21.98 8.30
CA LEU A 48 -26.25 -21.21 8.37
C LEU A 48 -25.12 -22.06 8.98
N THR A 49 -23.98 -22.11 8.30
CA THR A 49 -22.79 -22.80 8.84
C THR A 49 -21.98 -21.84 9.71
N TYR A 50 -21.36 -22.32 10.77
CA TYR A 50 -20.43 -21.52 11.56
C TYR A 50 -19.09 -22.22 11.74
N TYR A 51 -18.03 -21.42 11.83
CA TYR A 51 -16.68 -21.82 12.18
C TYR A 51 -16.14 -20.88 13.25
N VAL A 52 -15.65 -21.41 14.35
CA VAL A 52 -15.08 -20.65 15.46
C VAL A 52 -13.69 -21.20 15.76
N ARG A 53 -12.70 -20.32 15.79
CA ARG A 53 -11.34 -20.67 16.15
C ARG A 53 -10.87 -19.76 17.28
N SER A 54 -10.44 -20.39 18.38
CA SER A 54 -9.64 -19.71 19.39
C SER A 54 -8.30 -19.30 18.78
N ASN A 55 -8.04 -18.01 18.85
CA ASN A 55 -6.79 -17.37 18.49
C ASN A 55 -6.56 -16.23 19.48
N SER A 56 -5.71 -16.44 20.49
CA SER A 56 -5.47 -15.46 21.56
C SER A 56 -4.84 -14.13 21.08
N LYS A 57 -4.58 -13.98 19.78
CA LYS A 57 -3.86 -12.86 19.17
C LYS A 57 -4.53 -12.34 17.87
N PRO A 58 -4.85 -11.05 17.74
CA PRO A 58 -4.60 -10.00 18.74
C PRO A 58 -5.51 -10.15 19.94
N LYS A 59 -4.99 -9.84 21.13
CA LYS A 59 -5.75 -9.90 22.37
C LYS A 59 -6.98 -9.00 22.30
N MET A 60 -8.07 -9.44 22.93
CA MET A 60 -9.33 -8.70 22.97
C MET A 60 -9.85 -8.30 21.58
N ARG A 61 -9.52 -9.06 20.54
CA ARG A 61 -10.02 -8.86 19.19
C ARG A 61 -10.55 -10.17 18.60
N ALA A 62 -11.45 -10.03 17.64
CA ALA A 62 -11.89 -11.11 16.78
C ALA A 62 -12.03 -10.60 15.34
N ALA A 63 -11.64 -11.42 14.38
CA ALA A 63 -12.06 -11.30 13.00
C ALA A 63 -13.38 -12.05 12.84
N LEU A 64 -14.41 -11.35 12.38
CA LEU A 64 -15.70 -11.91 12.02
C LEU A 64 -15.86 -11.84 10.51
N ALA A 65 -16.18 -12.94 9.86
CA ALA A 65 -16.49 -12.94 8.44
C ALA A 65 -17.86 -13.56 8.16
N LEU A 66 -18.61 -12.96 7.24
CA LEU A 66 -19.75 -13.58 6.57
C LEU A 66 -19.30 -13.97 5.16
N ALA A 67 -19.17 -15.27 4.92
CA ALA A 67 -18.89 -15.80 3.60
C ALA A 67 -20.20 -16.22 2.93
N VAL A 68 -20.49 -15.65 1.76
CA VAL A 68 -21.60 -16.01 0.90
C VAL A 68 -21.03 -16.80 -0.27
N ARG A 69 -21.46 -18.06 -0.44
CA ARG A 69 -20.99 -18.92 -1.52
C ARG A 69 -21.71 -18.58 -2.83
N ALA A 70 -21.53 -17.34 -3.27
CA ALA A 70 -21.98 -16.82 -4.53
C ALA A 70 -21.08 -15.66 -4.97
N GLY A 71 -20.41 -15.82 -6.11
CA GLY A 71 -19.66 -14.78 -6.78
C GLY A 71 -20.14 -14.59 -8.22
N SER A 72 -19.33 -13.95 -9.05
CA SER A 72 -19.72 -13.61 -10.42
C SER A 72 -19.93 -14.81 -11.35
N VAL A 73 -19.34 -15.98 -11.06
CA VAL A 73 -19.53 -17.19 -11.89
C VAL A 73 -20.99 -17.63 -11.91
N LEU A 74 -21.79 -17.27 -10.91
CA LEU A 74 -23.21 -17.61 -10.82
C LEU A 74 -24.12 -16.64 -11.57
N GLU A 75 -23.59 -15.53 -12.07
CA GLU A 75 -24.36 -14.52 -12.80
C GLU A 75 -24.83 -15.03 -14.17
N ASP A 76 -26.06 -14.69 -14.52
CA ASP A 76 -26.58 -14.78 -15.88
C ASP A 76 -26.06 -13.60 -16.75
N GLU A 77 -26.30 -13.60 -18.06
CA GLU A 77 -25.73 -12.59 -18.97
C GLU A 77 -26.15 -11.15 -18.62
N GLU A 78 -27.38 -10.97 -18.13
CA GLU A 78 -27.91 -9.67 -17.72
C GLU A 78 -27.48 -9.27 -16.30
N GLU A 79 -26.83 -10.19 -15.57
CA GLU A 79 -26.40 -10.03 -14.19
C GLU A 79 -24.88 -9.78 -14.07
N ARG A 80 -24.16 -9.60 -15.18
CA ARG A 80 -22.69 -9.48 -15.17
C ARG A 80 -22.17 -8.27 -14.40
N GLY A 81 -21.69 -8.50 -13.17
CA GLY A 81 -21.27 -7.50 -12.19
C GLY A 81 -22.29 -7.24 -11.06
N VAL A 82 -23.40 -7.97 -11.02
CA VAL A 82 -24.45 -7.81 -9.99
C VAL A 82 -24.00 -8.32 -8.63
N ALA A 83 -23.20 -9.40 -8.57
CA ALA A 83 -22.66 -9.90 -7.29
C ALA A 83 -21.87 -8.79 -6.58
N HIS A 84 -21.01 -8.10 -7.34
CA HIS A 84 -20.22 -6.98 -6.86
C HIS A 84 -21.09 -5.75 -6.51
N ILE A 85 -22.11 -5.43 -7.30
CA ILE A 85 -23.06 -4.35 -6.95
C ILE A 85 -23.80 -4.63 -5.64
N VAL A 86 -24.19 -5.89 -5.39
CA VAL A 86 -24.86 -6.29 -4.14
C VAL A 86 -23.92 -6.13 -2.96
N GLU A 87 -22.65 -6.46 -3.12
CA GLU A 87 -21.60 -6.21 -2.11
C GLU A 87 -21.54 -4.72 -1.73
N HIS A 88 -21.50 -3.82 -2.72
CA HIS A 88 -21.55 -2.37 -2.47
C HIS A 88 -22.81 -1.92 -1.75
N LEU A 89 -23.98 -2.38 -2.19
CA LEU A 89 -25.26 -2.01 -1.60
C LEU A 89 -25.38 -2.45 -0.14
N ALA A 90 -24.70 -3.53 0.26
CA ALA A 90 -24.69 -3.95 1.66
C ALA A 90 -24.13 -2.85 2.59
N PHE A 91 -23.16 -2.06 2.14
CA PHE A 91 -22.59 -0.96 2.93
C PHE A 91 -23.37 0.36 2.87
N SER A 92 -24.34 0.50 1.95
CA SER A 92 -25.05 1.76 1.76
C SER A 92 -26.56 1.71 1.91
N ALA A 93 -27.17 0.53 1.77
CA ALA A 93 -28.61 0.37 1.69
C ALA A 93 -29.10 -0.90 2.39
N THR A 94 -29.08 -0.94 3.73
CA THR A 94 -29.81 -1.97 4.50
C THR A 94 -31.10 -1.41 5.09
N GLU A 95 -31.98 -2.26 5.64
CA GLU A 95 -33.26 -1.83 6.24
C GLU A 95 -33.05 -1.12 7.59
N LYS A 96 -32.18 -1.65 8.45
CA LYS A 96 -31.95 -1.10 9.81
C LYS A 96 -30.87 -0.04 9.88
N TYR A 97 -29.81 -0.17 9.08
CA TYR A 97 -28.67 0.75 9.14
C TYR A 97 -28.62 1.61 7.88
N THR A 98 -28.59 2.93 8.06
CA THR A 98 -28.28 3.82 6.95
C THR A 98 -26.79 3.71 6.61
N ASN A 99 -26.40 4.16 5.42
CA ASN A 99 -24.98 4.30 5.06
C ASN A 99 -24.17 5.06 6.14
N HIS A 100 -24.75 6.10 6.73
CA HIS A 100 -24.11 6.86 7.80
C HIS A 100 -23.95 6.04 9.08
N ASP A 101 -24.90 5.16 9.42
CA ASP A 101 -24.83 4.31 10.62
C ASP A 101 -23.76 3.23 10.46
N ILE A 102 -23.68 2.60 9.27
CA ILE A 102 -22.63 1.62 8.95
C ILE A 102 -21.26 2.30 8.99
N ILE A 103 -21.12 3.50 8.40
CA ILE A 103 -19.87 4.26 8.44
C ILE A 103 -19.48 4.57 9.89
N ARG A 104 -20.39 5.13 10.68
CA ARG A 104 -20.12 5.44 12.10
C ARG A 104 -19.73 4.18 12.89
N PHE A 105 -20.34 3.03 12.58
CA PHE A 105 -19.99 1.75 13.19
C PHE A 105 -18.61 1.23 12.74
N LEU A 106 -18.30 1.26 11.45
CA LEU A 106 -16.98 0.88 10.93
C LEU A 106 -15.89 1.77 11.52
N GLU A 107 -16.14 3.07 11.60
CA GLU A 107 -15.31 4.00 12.34
C GLU A 107 -15.20 3.59 13.80
N SER A 108 -16.26 3.10 14.46
CA SER A 108 -16.26 2.74 15.89
C SER A 108 -15.43 1.52 16.26
N ILE A 109 -15.28 0.59 15.32
CA ILE A 109 -14.36 -0.54 15.43
C ILE A 109 -12.97 -0.22 14.85
N GLY A 110 -12.79 0.95 14.23
CA GLY A 110 -11.53 1.45 13.69
C GLY A 110 -11.10 0.79 12.38
N ALA A 111 -12.08 0.39 11.55
CA ALA A 111 -11.84 -0.09 10.19
C ALA A 111 -11.44 1.07 9.25
N GLU A 112 -10.62 0.80 8.24
CA GLU A 112 -10.20 1.80 7.25
C GLU A 112 -11.38 2.27 6.38
N PHE A 113 -11.36 3.56 6.02
CA PHE A 113 -12.41 4.18 5.21
C PHE A 113 -12.07 4.10 3.73
N GLY A 114 -12.88 3.37 2.97
CA GLY A 114 -12.79 3.28 1.51
C GLY A 114 -13.75 2.24 0.97
N ALA A 115 -14.24 2.51 -0.24
CA ALA A 115 -14.66 1.52 -1.24
C ALA A 115 -14.70 0.05 -0.78
N CYS A 116 -15.75 -0.34 -0.05
CA CYS A 116 -15.98 -1.73 0.39
C CYS A 116 -14.73 -2.50 0.87
N GLN A 117 -13.74 -1.84 1.48
CA GLN A 117 -12.44 -2.48 1.78
C GLN A 117 -12.53 -3.63 2.82
N ASN A 118 -13.69 -3.75 3.45
CA ASN A 118 -14.06 -4.79 4.39
C ASN A 118 -14.92 -5.89 3.72
N ALA A 119 -14.92 -5.94 2.38
CA ALA A 119 -15.55 -6.99 1.61
C ALA A 119 -14.77 -7.27 0.32
N VAL A 120 -15.00 -8.46 -0.24
CA VAL A 120 -14.45 -8.84 -1.54
C VAL A 120 -15.43 -9.75 -2.26
N THR A 121 -15.65 -9.47 -3.54
CA THR A 121 -16.36 -10.36 -4.45
C THR A 121 -15.38 -11.00 -5.43
N SER A 122 -15.31 -12.33 -5.38
CA SER A 122 -14.54 -13.14 -6.31
C SER A 122 -15.45 -13.84 -7.33
N ALA A 123 -14.90 -14.77 -8.11
CA ALA A 123 -15.71 -15.55 -9.03
C ALA A 123 -16.69 -16.49 -8.29
N ASP A 124 -16.30 -17.05 -7.15
CA ASP A 124 -17.05 -18.11 -6.47
C ASP A 124 -17.81 -17.62 -5.23
N GLU A 125 -17.38 -16.52 -4.62
CA GLU A 125 -17.87 -16.08 -3.32
C GLU A 125 -17.81 -14.56 -3.13
N THR A 126 -18.63 -14.07 -2.20
CA THR A 126 -18.59 -12.72 -1.65
C THR A 126 -18.36 -12.84 -0.14
N ILE A 127 -17.31 -12.20 0.37
CA ILE A 127 -16.94 -12.24 1.79
C ILE A 127 -17.05 -10.83 2.35
N TYR A 128 -17.68 -10.69 3.52
CA TYR A 128 -17.68 -9.47 4.33
C TYR A 128 -16.90 -9.74 5.61
N GLU A 129 -15.86 -8.96 5.91
CA GLU A 129 -14.96 -9.18 7.05
C GLU A 129 -14.94 -7.95 7.96
N LEU A 130 -15.08 -8.16 9.27
CA LEU A 130 -15.06 -7.13 10.30
C LEU A 130 -14.08 -7.53 11.40
N PHE A 131 -13.08 -6.68 11.64
CA PHE A 131 -12.17 -6.81 12.79
C PHE A 131 -12.74 -6.03 13.97
N VAL A 132 -13.06 -6.72 15.06
CA VAL A 132 -13.85 -6.15 16.16
C VAL A 132 -13.21 -6.34 17.54
N PRO A 133 -13.35 -5.37 18.45
CA PRO A 133 -13.07 -5.55 19.88
C PRO A 133 -14.04 -6.55 20.52
N ILE A 134 -13.51 -7.53 21.26
CA ILE A 134 -14.35 -8.45 22.08
C ILE A 134 -14.43 -8.01 23.55
N ASP A 135 -13.61 -7.06 23.98
CA ASP A 135 -13.67 -6.42 25.31
C ASP A 135 -14.83 -5.42 25.43
N LYS A 136 -15.49 -5.10 24.31
CA LYS A 136 -16.68 -4.24 24.23
C LYS A 136 -17.87 -5.05 23.69
N PRO A 137 -18.62 -5.77 24.55
CA PRO A 137 -19.70 -6.67 24.12
C PRO A 137 -20.78 -6.00 23.24
N GLU A 138 -21.00 -4.70 23.45
CA GLU A 138 -21.92 -3.87 22.68
C GLU A 138 -21.50 -3.76 21.20
N LEU A 139 -20.21 -3.54 20.94
CA LEU A 139 -19.67 -3.42 19.59
C LEU A 139 -19.62 -4.79 18.88
N LEU A 140 -19.28 -5.85 19.62
CA LEU A 140 -19.36 -7.22 19.11
C LEU A 140 -20.78 -7.59 18.70
N SER A 141 -21.77 -7.29 19.54
CA SER A 141 -23.19 -7.49 19.25
C SER A 141 -23.65 -6.66 18.04
N GLN A 142 -23.20 -5.41 17.95
CA GLN A 142 -23.49 -4.54 16.81
C GLN A 142 -22.87 -5.07 15.51
N ALA A 143 -21.63 -5.59 15.54
CA ALA A 143 -20.97 -6.18 14.38
C ALA A 143 -21.72 -7.40 13.84
N ILE A 144 -22.12 -8.30 14.74
CA ILE A 144 -22.95 -9.45 14.39
C ILE A 144 -24.29 -8.99 13.80
N SER A 145 -24.89 -7.93 14.34
CA SER A 145 -26.12 -7.37 13.78
C SER A 145 -25.92 -6.75 12.39
N VAL A 146 -24.76 -6.13 12.11
CA VAL A 146 -24.45 -5.56 10.79
C VAL A 146 -24.24 -6.68 9.76
N LEU A 147 -23.46 -7.73 10.09
CA LEU A 147 -23.33 -8.91 9.23
C LEU A 147 -24.69 -9.60 9.01
N GLY A 148 -25.54 -9.64 10.03
CA GLY A 148 -26.92 -10.11 9.91
C GLY A 148 -27.71 -9.35 8.84
N GLU A 149 -27.60 -8.02 8.79
CA GLU A 149 -28.28 -7.20 7.78
C GLU A 149 -27.73 -7.44 6.38
N PHE A 150 -26.41 -7.62 6.22
CA PHE A 150 -25.82 -7.98 4.93
C PHE A 150 -26.36 -9.31 4.41
N SER A 151 -26.63 -10.24 5.33
CA SER A 151 -27.13 -11.58 5.01
C SER A 151 -28.57 -11.62 4.50
N SER A 152 -29.47 -10.73 4.93
CA SER A 152 -30.90 -10.83 4.57
C SER A 152 -31.65 -9.54 4.24
N GLU A 153 -31.11 -8.36 4.57
CA GLU A 153 -31.86 -7.08 4.56
C GLU A 153 -31.26 -6.01 3.62
N VAL A 154 -30.51 -6.41 2.58
CA VAL A 154 -29.99 -5.46 1.58
C VAL A 154 -31.12 -4.96 0.66
N ARG A 155 -31.26 -3.64 0.60
CA ARG A 155 -32.18 -2.92 -0.28
C ARG A 155 -31.48 -2.59 -1.59
N ALA A 156 -32.27 -2.62 -2.66
CA ALA A 156 -31.84 -2.17 -3.97
C ALA A 156 -32.99 -1.36 -4.60
N SER A 157 -33.22 -0.14 -4.13
CA SER A 157 -34.14 0.78 -4.82
C SER A 157 -33.47 1.42 -6.04
N GLU A 158 -34.26 2.08 -6.90
CA GLU A 158 -33.70 2.84 -8.02
C GLU A 158 -32.77 3.96 -7.55
N TYR A 159 -33.11 4.61 -6.44
CA TYR A 159 -32.27 5.64 -5.82
C TYR A 159 -30.95 5.09 -5.29
N ASP A 160 -30.99 3.96 -4.56
CA ASP A 160 -29.78 3.34 -3.99
C ASP A 160 -28.83 2.90 -5.09
N LEU A 161 -29.38 2.26 -6.14
CA LEU A 161 -28.60 1.78 -7.26
C LEU A 161 -27.95 2.92 -8.04
N GLU A 162 -28.69 4.00 -8.35
CA GLU A 162 -28.13 5.13 -9.10
C GLU A 162 -26.99 5.82 -8.34
N LYS A 163 -27.08 5.88 -7.01
CA LYS A 163 -26.01 6.40 -6.16
C LYS A 163 -24.76 5.52 -6.20
N GLU A 164 -24.91 4.19 -6.20
CA GLU A 164 -23.79 3.24 -6.23
C GLU A 164 -23.18 3.03 -7.62
N ARG A 165 -23.93 3.24 -8.71
CA ARG A 165 -23.38 3.10 -10.07
C ARG A 165 -22.13 3.93 -10.28
N GLY A 166 -22.12 5.17 -9.78
CA GLY A 166 -20.96 6.06 -9.89
C GLY A 166 -19.72 5.46 -9.24
N ALA A 167 -19.87 4.86 -8.04
CA ALA A 167 -18.80 4.20 -7.32
C ALA A 167 -18.24 2.98 -8.08
N VAL A 168 -19.12 2.03 -8.45
CA VAL A 168 -18.71 0.80 -9.17
C VAL A 168 -18.09 1.13 -10.53
N MET A 169 -18.59 2.17 -11.22
CA MET A 169 -18.01 2.63 -12.49
C MET A 169 -16.61 3.22 -12.32
N GLU A 170 -16.30 3.91 -11.22
CA GLU A 170 -14.95 4.41 -10.95
C GLU A 170 -13.98 3.27 -10.64
N GLU A 171 -14.40 2.21 -9.95
CA GLU A 171 -13.59 1.02 -9.74
C GLU A 171 -13.36 0.24 -11.04
N TYR A 172 -14.41 0.08 -11.85
CA TYR A 172 -14.30 -0.51 -13.18
C TYR A 172 -13.23 0.23 -14.00
N ARG A 173 -13.20 1.56 -13.94
CA ARG A 173 -12.20 2.39 -14.63
C ARG A 173 -10.80 2.28 -14.03
N GLY A 174 -10.69 2.30 -12.71
CA GLY A 174 -9.42 2.20 -12.00
C GLY A 174 -8.64 0.91 -12.33
N ASN A 175 -9.36 -0.20 -12.49
CA ASN A 175 -8.79 -1.51 -12.83
C ASN A 175 -8.43 -1.66 -14.32
N ARG A 176 -8.65 -0.65 -15.16
CA ARG A 176 -8.41 -0.72 -16.61
C ARG A 176 -7.07 -0.13 -17.05
N ASN A 177 -6.13 0.03 -16.12
CA ASN A 177 -4.73 0.32 -16.43
C ASN A 177 -4.07 -0.83 -17.24
N ALA A 178 -2.82 -0.64 -17.68
CA ALA A 178 -2.15 -1.64 -18.52
C ALA A 178 -2.05 -3.02 -17.85
N TYR A 179 -1.76 -3.03 -16.55
CA TYR A 179 -1.63 -4.25 -15.76
C TYR A 179 -2.97 -4.98 -15.64
N GLY A 180 -4.04 -4.29 -15.25
CA GLY A 180 -5.37 -4.89 -15.12
C GLY A 180 -5.90 -5.45 -16.44
N ARG A 181 -5.66 -4.78 -17.58
CA ARG A 181 -6.02 -5.35 -18.90
C ARG A 181 -5.23 -6.60 -19.26
N MET A 182 -3.95 -6.65 -18.89
CA MET A 182 -3.12 -7.84 -19.08
C MET A 182 -3.61 -8.98 -18.19
N GLN A 183 -3.92 -8.69 -16.93
CA GLN A 183 -4.47 -9.65 -15.97
C GLN A 183 -5.82 -10.21 -16.45
N ASP A 184 -6.73 -9.36 -16.92
CA ASP A 184 -8.01 -9.77 -17.52
C ASP A 184 -7.79 -10.69 -18.73
N ALA A 185 -6.91 -10.30 -19.66
CA ALA A 185 -6.63 -11.09 -20.86
C ALA A 185 -5.98 -12.43 -20.52
N GLN A 186 -5.06 -12.45 -19.56
CA GLN A 186 -4.44 -13.66 -19.06
C GLN A 186 -5.47 -14.57 -18.39
N TRP A 187 -6.36 -14.02 -17.58
CA TRP A 187 -7.44 -14.76 -16.91
C TRP A 187 -8.36 -15.42 -17.93
N VAL A 188 -8.82 -14.65 -18.93
CA VAL A 188 -9.67 -15.16 -20.02
C VAL A 188 -9.00 -16.32 -20.76
N LEU A 189 -7.70 -16.21 -21.05
CA LEU A 189 -6.94 -17.26 -21.71
C LEU A 189 -6.80 -18.51 -20.83
N MET A 190 -6.42 -18.34 -19.56
CA MET A 190 -6.23 -19.46 -18.62
C MET A 190 -7.53 -20.22 -18.35
N MET A 191 -8.65 -19.51 -18.36
CA MET A 191 -9.98 -20.06 -18.04
C MET A 191 -10.81 -20.37 -19.29
N GLU A 192 -10.21 -20.37 -20.49
CA GLU A 192 -10.89 -20.58 -21.76
C GLU A 192 -11.73 -21.87 -21.75
N GLY A 193 -12.96 -21.79 -22.26
CA GLY A 193 -13.92 -22.91 -22.26
C GLY A 193 -14.68 -23.10 -20.95
N SER A 194 -14.48 -22.24 -19.95
CA SER A 194 -15.24 -22.23 -18.70
C SER A 194 -16.03 -20.94 -18.50
N LYS A 195 -17.05 -20.97 -17.63
CA LYS A 195 -17.83 -19.79 -17.26
C LYS A 195 -16.98 -18.70 -16.57
N TYR A 196 -15.85 -19.07 -15.97
CA TYR A 196 -14.91 -18.16 -15.32
C TYR A 196 -14.24 -17.17 -16.30
N ALA A 197 -14.04 -17.55 -17.56
CA ALA A 197 -13.51 -16.64 -18.58
C ALA A 197 -14.50 -15.54 -18.96
N GLU A 198 -15.80 -15.76 -18.74
CA GLU A 198 -16.86 -14.84 -19.15
C GLU A 198 -17.42 -14.02 -17.97
N ARG A 199 -17.03 -14.35 -16.73
CA ARG A 199 -17.62 -13.82 -15.49
C ARG A 199 -16.58 -13.18 -14.58
N LEU A 200 -15.87 -12.19 -15.09
CA LEU A 200 -15.01 -11.35 -14.25
C LEU A 200 -15.87 -10.63 -13.17
N PRO A 201 -15.44 -10.62 -11.89
CA PRO A 201 -16.23 -10.04 -10.79
C PRO A 201 -16.69 -8.61 -10.99
N ILE A 202 -15.84 -7.77 -11.60
CA ILE A 202 -16.16 -6.37 -11.89
C ILE A 202 -17.31 -6.20 -12.89
N GLY A 203 -17.65 -7.24 -13.66
CA GLY A 203 -18.74 -7.23 -14.63
C GLY A 203 -18.43 -6.48 -15.93
N VAL A 204 -19.49 -6.04 -16.61
CA VAL A 204 -19.40 -5.30 -17.88
C VAL A 204 -20.05 -3.94 -17.78
N GLU A 205 -19.38 -2.90 -18.30
CA GLU A 205 -19.80 -1.50 -18.23
C GLU A 205 -21.28 -1.30 -18.61
N LYS A 206 -21.74 -1.97 -19.67
CA LYS A 206 -23.13 -1.86 -20.13
C LYS A 206 -24.11 -2.30 -19.02
N VAL A 207 -23.87 -3.44 -18.39
CA VAL A 207 -24.74 -3.98 -17.34
C VAL A 207 -24.65 -3.12 -16.09
N ILE A 208 -23.44 -2.74 -15.66
CA ILE A 208 -23.23 -1.85 -14.50
C ILE A 208 -23.99 -0.54 -14.65
N LYS A 209 -24.12 -0.02 -15.88
CA LYS A 209 -24.86 1.23 -16.15
C LYS A 209 -26.37 1.06 -16.27
N THR A 210 -26.87 -0.13 -16.65
CA THR A 210 -28.29 -0.30 -17.02
C THR A 210 -29.06 -1.34 -16.21
N VAL A 211 -28.40 -2.13 -15.37
CA VAL A 211 -29.06 -3.23 -14.63
C VAL A 211 -30.22 -2.69 -13.79
N SER A 212 -31.37 -3.36 -13.82
CA SER A 212 -32.55 -2.86 -13.10
C SER A 212 -32.51 -3.26 -11.62
N PRO A 213 -33.12 -2.47 -10.73
CA PRO A 213 -33.29 -2.85 -9.32
C PRO A 213 -33.93 -4.23 -9.13
N GLN A 214 -34.82 -4.64 -10.04
CA GLN A 214 -35.49 -5.94 -10.00
C GLN A 214 -34.51 -7.10 -10.23
N ILE A 215 -33.56 -6.94 -11.16
CA ILE A 215 -32.52 -7.95 -11.43
C ILE A 215 -31.60 -8.08 -10.20
N VAL A 216 -31.14 -6.96 -9.64
CA VAL A 216 -30.29 -6.97 -8.43
C VAL A 216 -31.00 -7.65 -7.26
N LYS A 217 -32.27 -7.32 -7.01
CA LYS A 217 -33.09 -8.00 -5.98
C LYS A 217 -33.27 -9.48 -6.25
N HIS A 218 -33.44 -9.87 -7.52
CA HIS A 218 -33.59 -11.26 -7.89
C HIS A 218 -32.32 -12.05 -7.56
N PHE A 219 -31.16 -11.54 -7.97
CA PHE A 219 -29.86 -12.13 -7.66
C PHE A 219 -29.64 -12.25 -6.15
N TYR A 220 -29.86 -11.16 -5.39
CA TYR A 220 -29.74 -11.16 -3.94
C TYR A 220 -30.63 -12.23 -3.30
N LYS A 221 -31.94 -12.25 -3.62
CA LYS A 221 -32.87 -13.25 -3.07
C LYS A 221 -32.51 -14.68 -3.46
N LYS A 222 -31.97 -14.91 -4.66
CA LYS A 222 -31.62 -16.24 -5.16
C LYS A 222 -30.43 -16.82 -4.40
N TRP A 223 -29.40 -16.00 -4.13
CA TRP A 223 -28.11 -16.49 -3.65
C TRP A 223 -27.82 -16.18 -2.17
N TYR A 224 -28.37 -15.09 -1.63
CA TYR A 224 -28.23 -14.72 -0.22
C TYR A 224 -29.26 -15.47 0.62
N GLN A 225 -29.05 -16.78 0.69
CA GLN A 225 -29.82 -17.71 1.51
C GLN A 225 -28.93 -18.23 2.63
N LEU A 226 -29.43 -18.30 3.87
CA LEU A 226 -28.61 -18.67 5.05
C LEU A 226 -27.94 -20.04 4.89
N GLN A 227 -28.60 -21.00 4.25
CA GLN A 227 -28.03 -22.32 3.93
C GLN A 227 -26.85 -22.29 2.94
N ASN A 228 -26.63 -21.16 2.26
CA ASN A 228 -25.54 -20.92 1.33
C ASN A 228 -24.47 -19.96 1.91
N MET A 229 -24.50 -19.74 3.23
CA MET A 229 -23.58 -18.86 3.93
C MET A 229 -22.84 -19.58 5.06
N ALA A 230 -21.71 -19.00 5.44
CA ALA A 230 -21.00 -19.35 6.66
C ALA A 230 -20.61 -18.09 7.45
N VAL A 231 -20.69 -18.16 8.77
CA VAL A 231 -20.07 -17.17 9.66
C VAL A 231 -18.79 -17.75 10.23
N ILE A 232 -17.71 -17.00 10.14
CA ILE A 232 -16.40 -17.37 10.64
C ILE A 232 -16.04 -16.40 11.75
N ALA A 233 -15.61 -16.91 12.90
CA ALA A 233 -15.14 -16.10 14.02
C ALA A 233 -13.78 -16.63 14.48
N VAL A 234 -12.74 -15.79 14.41
CA VAL A 234 -11.39 -16.12 14.87
C VAL A 234 -10.93 -15.04 15.82
N GLY A 235 -10.66 -15.35 17.08
CA GLY A 235 -10.34 -14.31 18.06
C GLY A 235 -9.94 -14.83 19.43
N ASP A 236 -9.66 -13.89 20.34
CA ASP A 236 -9.03 -14.15 21.65
C ASP A 236 -9.98 -14.85 22.62
N PHE A 237 -10.10 -16.16 22.40
CA PHE A 237 -10.76 -17.13 23.27
C PHE A 237 -9.67 -17.92 24.02
N PRO A 238 -9.79 -18.22 25.33
CA PRO A 238 -8.65 -18.62 26.17
C PRO A 238 -8.09 -20.04 25.95
N ASP A 239 -6.75 -20.19 25.81
CA ASP A 239 -5.92 -21.32 26.30
C ASP A 239 -4.39 -20.96 26.41
N THR A 240 -3.57 -21.74 27.13
CA THR A 240 -2.46 -21.28 28.02
C THR A 240 -1.01 -21.81 27.75
N GLN A 241 0.01 -20.93 27.91
CA GLN A 241 1.39 -21.05 28.52
C GLN A 241 2.66 -21.74 27.88
N LEU A 242 3.82 -21.02 27.79
CA LEU A 242 5.09 -21.09 28.64
C LEU A 242 6.53 -20.97 27.96
N ARG A 243 7.26 -19.87 28.24
CA ARG A 243 8.68 -19.55 28.70
C ARG A 243 10.06 -20.15 28.21
N GLU A 244 11.02 -19.21 27.98
CA GLU A 244 12.42 -18.91 28.52
C GLU A 244 13.56 -19.98 28.60
N GLU A 245 14.90 -19.74 28.51
CA GLU A 245 15.86 -18.62 28.23
C GLU A 245 17.29 -19.20 27.95
N LEU A 246 18.27 -18.45 27.37
CA LEU A 246 19.76 -18.53 27.63
C LEU A 246 20.57 -17.37 26.96
N SER A 247 21.64 -16.86 27.61
CA SER A 247 22.17 -15.49 27.40
C SER A 247 23.71 -15.29 27.52
N TRP A 248 24.52 -15.27 26.43
CA TRP A 248 25.99 -15.05 26.56
C TRP A 248 26.77 -14.32 25.42
N TRP A 249 26.23 -13.27 24.77
CA TRP A 249 27.01 -12.45 23.80
C TRP A 249 26.78 -10.93 23.91
N ILE A 250 26.22 -10.47 25.03
CA ILE A 250 25.80 -9.07 25.16
C ILE A 250 26.89 -8.27 25.86
N VAL A 251 27.30 -7.15 25.24
CA VAL A 251 28.25 -6.20 25.83
C VAL A 251 27.52 -5.31 26.83
N GLU A 252 26.36 -4.78 26.43
CA GLU A 252 25.48 -3.98 27.29
C GLU A 252 24.01 -4.31 26.97
N GLN A 253 23.18 -4.40 28.01
CA GLN A 253 21.73 -4.64 27.91
C GLN A 253 20.98 -3.51 28.61
N PHE A 254 19.99 -2.95 27.93
CA PHE A 254 19.06 -1.97 28.49
C PHE A 254 17.64 -2.51 28.40
N GLU A 255 16.83 -2.20 29.40
CA GLU A 255 15.40 -2.46 29.39
C GLU A 255 14.66 -1.12 29.37
N HIS A 256 13.90 -0.88 28.29
CA HIS A 256 13.07 0.29 28.15
C HIS A 256 11.65 -0.05 28.62
N GLN A 257 11.45 -0.09 29.95
CA GLN A 257 10.18 -0.50 30.60
C GLN A 257 8.94 0.18 30.00
N LYS A 258 9.06 1.46 29.64
CA LYS A 258 7.96 2.28 29.11
C LYS A 258 7.43 1.85 27.75
N VAL A 259 8.28 1.24 26.93
CA VAL A 259 7.90 0.67 25.62
C VAL A 259 7.90 -0.87 25.65
N GLY A 260 8.30 -1.48 26.77
CA GLY A 260 8.42 -2.93 26.93
C GLY A 260 9.39 -3.55 25.92
N ALA A 261 10.53 -2.89 25.67
CA ALA A 261 11.53 -3.32 24.70
C ALA A 261 12.89 -3.52 25.37
N PHE A 262 13.67 -4.47 24.85
CA PHE A 262 15.02 -4.77 25.29
C PHE A 262 16.02 -4.33 24.22
N GLU A 263 17.02 -3.58 24.63
CA GLU A 263 18.10 -3.15 23.75
C GLU A 263 19.39 -3.87 24.12
N LEU A 264 20.05 -4.41 23.09
CA LEU A 264 21.33 -5.09 23.17
C LEU A 264 22.35 -4.34 22.32
N ILE A 265 23.52 -4.06 22.91
CA ILE A 265 24.71 -3.67 22.14
C ILE A 265 25.57 -4.93 21.97
N LEU A 266 25.75 -5.35 20.72
CA LEU A 266 26.50 -6.55 20.37
C LEU A 266 28.01 -6.26 20.28
N SER A 267 28.85 -7.29 20.39
CA SER A 267 30.32 -7.15 20.36
C SER A 267 30.88 -6.59 19.06
N ASN A 268 30.14 -6.70 17.95
CA ASN A 268 30.49 -6.10 16.67
C ASN A 268 30.02 -4.63 16.52
N GLY A 269 29.39 -4.05 17.56
CA GLY A 269 28.91 -2.68 17.62
C GLY A 269 27.49 -2.47 17.10
N MET A 270 26.83 -3.50 16.57
CA MET A 270 25.43 -3.39 16.14
C MET A 270 24.51 -3.20 17.34
N ARG A 271 23.57 -2.28 17.22
CA ARG A 271 22.51 -2.06 18.22
C ARG A 271 21.28 -2.85 17.79
N VAL A 272 20.74 -3.68 18.67
CA VAL A 272 19.52 -4.47 18.41
C VAL A 272 18.52 -4.18 19.50
N CYS A 273 17.36 -3.63 19.14
CA CYS A 273 16.26 -3.38 20.04
C CYS A 273 15.10 -4.28 19.66
N TYR A 274 14.67 -5.17 20.55
CA TYR A 274 13.57 -6.07 20.27
C TYR A 274 12.42 -5.87 21.26
N LYS A 275 11.20 -5.94 20.74
CA LYS A 275 9.96 -5.92 21.51
C LYS A 275 9.22 -7.21 21.26
N CYS A 276 8.98 -7.96 22.33
CA CYS A 276 8.17 -9.15 22.27
C CYS A 276 6.70 -8.74 22.37
N THR A 277 5.89 -9.20 21.44
CA THR A 277 4.47 -8.92 21.36
C THR A 277 3.71 -10.21 21.17
N ASP A 278 2.42 -10.18 21.49
CA ASP A 278 1.48 -11.26 21.27
C ASP A 278 0.30 -10.74 20.43
N PHE A 279 0.57 -9.96 19.39
CA PHE A 279 -0.47 -9.41 18.52
C PHE A 279 -0.83 -10.31 17.35
N LEU A 280 0.16 -10.94 16.74
CA LEU A 280 -0.03 -11.88 15.62
C LEU A 280 0.88 -13.09 15.85
N ASP A 281 0.30 -14.29 15.87
CA ASP A 281 1.04 -15.52 16.19
C ASP A 281 2.15 -15.83 15.19
N ASP A 282 1.91 -15.55 13.91
CA ASP A 282 2.80 -15.93 12.82
C ASP A 282 3.58 -14.74 12.22
N GLN A 283 3.92 -13.73 13.03
CA GLN A 283 4.60 -12.54 12.54
C GLN A 283 5.74 -12.05 13.43
N VAL A 284 6.88 -11.82 12.80
CA VAL A 284 8.04 -11.10 13.32
C VAL A 284 8.51 -10.12 12.25
N LEU A 285 8.37 -8.84 12.56
CA LEU A 285 8.83 -7.75 11.71
C LEU A 285 10.18 -7.25 12.21
N PHE A 286 11.07 -6.90 11.29
CA PHE A 286 12.32 -6.25 11.66
C PHE A 286 12.73 -5.20 10.65
N THR A 287 13.40 -4.17 11.15
CA THR A 287 13.98 -3.10 10.34
C THR A 287 15.31 -2.68 10.94
N GLY A 288 16.37 -2.84 10.17
CA GLY A 288 17.67 -2.24 10.38
C GLY A 288 17.81 -0.94 9.63
N PHE A 289 18.38 0.08 10.26
CA PHE A 289 18.78 1.29 9.54
C PHE A 289 20.16 1.80 9.96
N SER A 290 20.82 2.47 9.03
CA SER A 290 22.07 3.21 9.23
C SER A 290 22.01 4.53 8.46
N TYR A 291 22.64 5.57 8.98
CA TYR A 291 22.64 6.90 8.37
C TYR A 291 23.61 7.01 7.17
N GLY A 292 23.23 7.88 6.24
CA GLY A 292 23.92 8.17 4.99
C GLY A 292 23.43 7.27 3.86
N GLY A 293 23.26 7.83 2.67
CA GLY A 293 22.73 7.10 1.52
C GLY A 293 23.12 7.82 0.23
N LEU A 294 22.16 7.95 -0.68
CA LEU A 294 22.39 8.55 -1.99
C LEU A 294 22.71 10.06 -1.92
N SER A 295 22.41 10.76 -0.81
CA SER A 295 22.74 12.19 -0.64
C SER A 295 24.25 12.46 -0.61
N GLU A 296 25.03 11.48 -0.18
CA GLU A 296 26.48 11.57 -0.04
C GLU A 296 27.23 11.17 -1.32
N VAL A 297 26.49 10.68 -2.33
CA VAL A 297 27.07 10.29 -3.62
C VAL A 297 27.27 11.54 -4.49
N PRO A 298 28.43 11.70 -5.15
CA PRO A 298 28.62 12.75 -6.15
C PRO A 298 27.59 12.65 -7.28
N GLU A 299 27.07 13.79 -7.77
CA GLU A 299 26.05 13.81 -8.85
C GLU A 299 26.48 13.04 -10.12
N SER A 300 27.77 13.04 -10.44
CA SER A 300 28.33 12.30 -11.58
C SER A 300 28.16 10.78 -11.46
N GLU A 301 28.03 10.27 -10.24
CA GLU A 301 27.93 8.85 -9.92
C GLU A 301 26.52 8.43 -9.50
N TYR A 302 25.65 9.42 -9.28
CA TYR A 302 24.32 9.23 -8.71
C TYR A 302 23.53 8.15 -9.45
N PHE A 303 23.44 8.18 -10.78
CA PHE A 303 22.67 7.17 -11.54
C PHE A 303 23.21 5.76 -11.37
N SER A 304 24.53 5.60 -11.23
CA SER A 304 25.11 4.28 -10.98
C SER A 304 24.75 3.79 -9.58
N CYS A 305 24.88 4.64 -8.57
CA CYS A 305 24.58 4.28 -7.19
C CYS A 305 23.08 4.18 -6.90
N SER A 306 22.21 4.96 -7.56
CA SER A 306 20.76 4.89 -7.38
C SER A 306 20.16 3.59 -7.93
N MET A 307 20.79 3.03 -8.98
CA MET A 307 20.42 1.72 -9.52
C MET A 307 21.06 0.55 -8.78
N SER A 308 21.82 0.80 -7.71
CA SER A 308 22.55 -0.24 -7.00
C SER A 308 21.64 -1.31 -6.38
N SER A 309 20.50 -0.93 -5.79
CA SER A 309 19.50 -1.88 -5.29
C SER A 309 18.89 -2.74 -6.40
N THR A 310 18.53 -2.14 -7.55
CA THR A 310 17.98 -2.87 -8.69
C THR A 310 19.00 -3.86 -9.26
N ILE A 311 20.23 -3.39 -9.50
CA ILE A 311 21.26 -4.20 -10.14
C ILE A 311 21.73 -5.32 -9.19
N ALA A 312 22.05 -4.97 -7.94
CA ALA A 312 22.51 -5.96 -6.97
C ALA A 312 21.39 -6.94 -6.59
N GLY A 313 20.13 -6.48 -6.53
CA GLY A 313 18.94 -7.30 -6.29
C GLY A 313 18.82 -8.45 -7.29
N GLU A 314 18.87 -8.14 -8.57
CA GLU A 314 18.76 -9.14 -9.64
C GLU A 314 19.96 -10.09 -9.72
N ILE A 315 21.16 -9.63 -9.36
CA ILE A 315 22.35 -10.49 -9.30
C ILE A 315 22.26 -11.46 -8.12
N GLY A 316 21.80 -10.97 -6.96
CA GLY A 316 21.66 -11.75 -5.74
C GLY A 316 22.39 -11.13 -4.55
N VAL A 317 21.71 -10.21 -3.85
CA VAL A 317 22.25 -9.54 -2.65
C VAL A 317 22.53 -10.48 -1.47
N PHE A 318 21.90 -11.66 -1.48
CA PHE A 318 22.06 -12.72 -0.48
C PHE A 318 22.98 -13.86 -0.94
N GLY A 319 23.69 -13.68 -2.06
CA GLY A 319 24.59 -14.67 -2.65
C GLY A 319 23.92 -15.64 -3.63
N TYR A 320 22.61 -15.56 -3.80
CA TYR A 320 21.81 -16.36 -4.72
C TYR A 320 20.98 -15.45 -5.62
N ARG A 321 20.82 -15.84 -6.89
CA ARG A 321 19.88 -15.18 -7.79
C ARG A 321 18.45 -15.24 -7.22
N PRO A 322 17.61 -14.22 -7.44
CA PRO A 322 16.25 -14.18 -6.89
C PRO A 322 15.40 -15.43 -7.18
N SER A 323 15.47 -15.98 -8.40
CA SER A 323 14.72 -17.18 -8.77
C SER A 323 15.13 -18.41 -7.94
N VAL A 324 16.43 -18.61 -7.73
CA VAL A 324 16.95 -19.72 -6.91
C VAL A 324 16.63 -19.49 -5.44
N LEU A 325 16.75 -18.25 -4.95
CA LEU A 325 16.41 -17.92 -3.58
C LEU A 325 14.92 -18.18 -3.30
N MET A 326 14.04 -17.84 -4.23
CA MET A 326 12.61 -18.12 -4.12
C MET A 326 12.32 -19.63 -4.01
N GLU A 327 13.01 -20.46 -4.81
CA GLU A 327 12.91 -21.93 -4.69
C GLU A 327 13.44 -22.44 -3.34
N MET A 328 14.55 -21.87 -2.83
CA MET A 328 15.13 -22.23 -1.54
C MET A 328 14.24 -21.84 -0.34
N LEU A 329 13.47 -20.78 -0.48
CA LEU A 329 12.53 -20.27 0.52
C LEU A 329 11.12 -20.84 0.35
N ALA A 330 10.87 -21.67 -0.67
CA ALA A 330 9.57 -22.27 -0.91
C ALA A 330 9.05 -23.01 0.33
N GLY A 331 7.83 -22.68 0.75
CA GLY A 331 7.21 -23.25 1.95
C GLY A 331 7.62 -22.59 3.28
N LYS A 332 8.43 -21.53 3.25
CA LYS A 332 8.76 -20.70 4.43
C LYS A 332 8.07 -19.34 4.32
N ARG A 333 7.65 -18.78 5.47
CA ARG A 333 7.13 -17.40 5.55
C ARG A 333 8.31 -16.50 5.93
N VAL A 334 9.09 -16.08 4.94
CA VAL A 334 10.25 -15.19 5.12
C VAL A 334 10.37 -14.26 3.93
N GLU A 335 10.48 -12.97 4.21
CA GLU A 335 10.81 -11.92 3.26
C GLU A 335 11.86 -11.01 3.89
N VAL A 336 12.93 -10.73 3.15
CA VAL A 336 13.99 -9.82 3.57
C VAL A 336 14.36 -8.96 2.39
N ASP A 337 14.26 -7.66 2.57
CA ASP A 337 14.49 -6.66 1.54
C ASP A 337 15.41 -5.56 2.01
N THR A 338 15.88 -4.78 1.04
CA THR A 338 16.72 -3.61 1.29
C THR A 338 16.15 -2.37 0.62
N LYS A 339 16.35 -1.22 1.27
CA LYS A 339 15.98 0.08 0.73
C LYS A 339 17.13 1.06 0.92
N LEU A 340 17.57 1.65 -0.19
CA LEU A 340 18.57 2.71 -0.19
C LEU A 340 17.86 4.05 -0.45
N GLY A 341 17.73 4.84 0.61
CA GLY A 341 17.17 6.19 0.54
C GLY A 341 18.23 7.27 0.34
N ALA A 342 17.77 8.52 0.36
CA ALA A 342 18.68 9.68 0.35
C ALA A 342 19.62 9.68 1.56
N TYR A 343 19.06 9.49 2.76
CA TYR A 343 19.77 9.71 4.03
C TYR A 343 19.92 8.46 4.88
N MET A 344 19.35 7.33 4.45
CA MET A 344 19.32 6.09 5.21
C MET A 344 19.47 4.88 4.31
N ARG A 345 20.16 3.87 4.85
CA ARG A 345 20.24 2.52 4.29
C ARG A 345 19.46 1.63 5.21
N THR A 346 18.54 0.86 4.65
CA THR A 346 17.59 0.08 5.42
C THR A 346 17.58 -1.36 4.94
N VAL A 347 17.56 -2.29 5.88
CA VAL A 347 17.16 -3.68 5.66
C VAL A 347 15.88 -3.90 6.44
N TYR A 348 14.90 -4.56 5.88
CA TYR A 348 13.64 -4.85 6.57
C TYR A 348 13.12 -6.22 6.15
N GLY A 349 12.21 -6.76 6.92
CA GLY A 349 11.62 -8.05 6.61
C GLY A 349 10.45 -8.42 7.50
N ASP A 350 9.71 -9.41 7.04
CA ASP A 350 8.62 -10.09 7.73
C ASP A 350 8.89 -11.59 7.69
N CYS A 351 8.70 -12.28 8.82
CA CYS A 351 8.80 -13.73 8.88
C CYS A 351 7.86 -14.35 9.91
N SER A 352 7.64 -15.67 9.81
CA SER A 352 7.11 -16.46 10.91
C SER A 352 8.13 -16.56 12.06
N PRO A 353 7.69 -16.70 13.33
CA PRO A 353 8.62 -16.98 14.42
C PRO A 353 9.44 -18.25 14.23
N SER A 354 8.88 -19.27 13.57
CA SER A 354 9.59 -20.52 13.24
C SER A 354 10.66 -20.33 12.18
N ASP A 355 10.50 -19.37 11.26
CA ASP A 355 11.45 -19.08 10.20
C ASP A 355 12.38 -17.89 10.51
N LEU A 356 12.30 -17.32 11.72
CA LEU A 356 13.16 -16.22 12.17
C LEU A 356 14.65 -16.52 11.98
N GLU A 357 15.07 -17.77 12.22
CA GLU A 357 16.43 -18.20 11.96
C GLU A 357 16.82 -18.01 10.48
N THR A 358 15.93 -18.38 9.56
CA THR A 358 16.16 -18.23 8.11
C THR A 358 16.21 -16.75 7.73
N ALA A 359 15.34 -15.91 8.30
CA ALA A 359 15.38 -14.46 8.07
C ALA A 359 16.71 -13.85 8.54
N LEU A 360 17.18 -14.22 9.73
CA LEU A 360 18.46 -13.75 10.27
C LEU A 360 19.67 -14.30 9.49
N GLN A 361 19.59 -15.50 8.93
CA GLN A 361 20.59 -16.02 7.99
C GLN A 361 20.68 -15.15 6.73
N LEU A 362 19.56 -14.70 6.17
CA LEU A 362 19.55 -13.79 5.02
C LEU A 362 20.15 -12.43 5.38
N VAL A 363 19.82 -11.88 6.55
CA VAL A 363 20.46 -10.64 7.04
C VAL A 363 21.97 -10.85 7.21
N TYR A 364 22.42 -11.98 7.75
CA TYR A 364 23.85 -12.29 7.83
C TYR A 364 24.50 -12.36 6.44
N GLN A 365 23.85 -13.01 5.47
CA GLN A 365 24.33 -13.08 4.10
C GLN A 365 24.40 -11.70 3.44
N LEU A 366 23.44 -10.81 3.69
CA LEU A 366 23.47 -9.44 3.17
C LEU A 366 24.73 -8.67 3.59
N PHE A 367 25.17 -8.84 4.84
CA PHE A 367 26.35 -8.13 5.37
C PHE A 367 27.67 -8.78 4.97
N THR A 368 27.67 -10.07 4.62
CA THR A 368 28.89 -10.85 4.35
C THR A 368 29.12 -11.13 2.87
N THR A 369 28.06 -11.12 2.07
CA THR A 369 28.12 -11.33 0.63
C THR A 369 28.67 -10.09 -0.07
N LYS A 370 29.67 -10.31 -0.93
CA LYS A 370 30.12 -9.30 -1.89
C LYS A 370 29.41 -9.56 -3.21
N VAL A 371 28.62 -8.60 -3.68
CA VAL A 371 27.91 -8.71 -4.95
C VAL A 371 28.89 -8.41 -6.08
N GLU A 372 29.26 -9.42 -6.86
CA GLU A 372 30.14 -9.28 -8.03
C GLU A 372 29.38 -9.65 -9.30
N PRO A 373 29.12 -8.67 -10.20
CA PRO A 373 28.37 -8.93 -11.42
C PRO A 373 29.17 -9.74 -12.45
N GLY A 374 28.59 -10.83 -12.98
CA GLY A 374 29.06 -11.48 -14.21
C GLY A 374 28.65 -10.69 -15.46
N GLN A 375 29.37 -10.87 -16.58
CA GLN A 375 29.06 -10.15 -17.82
C GLN A 375 27.65 -10.43 -18.35
N GLU A 376 27.18 -11.68 -18.24
CA GLU A 376 25.83 -12.06 -18.68
C GLU A 376 24.76 -11.47 -17.74
N ASP A 377 25.02 -11.47 -16.42
CA ASP A 377 24.11 -10.88 -15.44
C ASP A 377 23.88 -9.40 -15.72
N VAL A 378 24.97 -8.65 -15.97
CA VAL A 378 24.88 -7.23 -16.33
C VAL A 378 24.01 -7.03 -17.55
N LYS A 379 24.21 -7.84 -18.60
CA LYS A 379 23.45 -7.70 -19.83
C LYS A 379 21.95 -7.89 -19.61
N ILE A 380 21.58 -8.96 -18.88
CA ILE A 380 20.17 -9.27 -18.58
C ILE A 380 19.53 -8.16 -17.76
N VAL A 381 20.19 -7.76 -16.66
CA VAL A 381 19.68 -6.74 -15.74
C VAL A 381 19.53 -5.39 -16.41
N MET A 382 20.49 -4.98 -17.24
CA MET A 382 20.42 -3.71 -17.97
C MET A 382 19.31 -3.73 -19.03
N GLN A 383 19.08 -4.87 -19.69
CA GLN A 383 17.96 -5.01 -20.62
C GLN A 383 16.60 -4.94 -19.88
N MET A 384 16.46 -5.64 -18.75
CA MET A 384 15.25 -5.57 -17.91
C MET A 384 14.99 -4.14 -17.41
N ALA A 385 16.04 -3.42 -17.00
CA ALA A 385 15.94 -2.04 -16.59
C ALA A 385 15.51 -1.12 -17.75
N GLU A 386 16.03 -1.34 -18.95
CA GLU A 386 15.63 -0.59 -20.16
C GLU A 386 14.16 -0.81 -20.49
N GLU A 387 13.70 -2.07 -20.48
CA GLU A 387 12.29 -2.42 -20.72
C GLU A 387 11.36 -1.81 -19.66
N THR A 388 11.78 -1.84 -18.39
CA THR A 388 11.04 -1.22 -17.28
C THR A 388 10.90 0.29 -17.46
N ILE A 389 11.99 0.99 -17.81
CA ILE A 389 11.95 2.44 -18.09
C ILE A 389 11.07 2.73 -19.30
N CYS A 390 11.16 1.93 -20.37
CA CYS A 390 10.30 2.08 -21.55
C CYS A 390 8.81 1.88 -21.22
N ALA A 391 8.50 0.94 -20.34
CA ALA A 391 7.13 0.69 -19.89
C ALA A 391 6.60 1.87 -19.05
N GLN A 392 7.42 2.38 -18.13
CA GLN A 392 7.13 3.56 -17.32
C GLN A 392 6.91 4.81 -18.19
N GLU A 393 7.75 5.05 -19.20
CA GLU A 393 7.62 6.19 -20.12
C GLU A 393 6.32 6.11 -20.97
N ARG A 394 5.76 4.91 -21.18
CA ARG A 394 4.48 4.72 -21.88
C ARG A 394 3.26 4.83 -20.97
N ASP A 395 3.43 4.73 -19.65
CA ASP A 395 2.34 4.76 -18.69
C ASP A 395 1.90 6.21 -18.39
N PRO A 396 0.63 6.59 -18.68
CA PRO A 396 0.10 7.92 -18.40
C PRO A 396 0.23 8.36 -16.94
N TYR A 397 0.05 7.43 -15.99
CA TYR A 397 0.08 7.73 -14.57
C TYR A 397 1.51 7.97 -14.07
N THR A 398 2.48 7.23 -14.59
CA THR A 398 3.91 7.49 -14.34
C THR A 398 4.32 8.86 -14.85
N ALA A 399 3.95 9.21 -16.09
CA ALA A 399 4.22 10.55 -16.65
C ALA A 399 3.58 11.67 -15.81
N PHE A 400 2.36 11.45 -15.29
CA PHE A 400 1.68 12.35 -14.38
C PHE A 400 2.44 12.51 -13.04
N ALA A 401 2.81 11.41 -12.39
CA ALA A 401 3.54 11.43 -11.12
C ALA A 401 4.94 12.04 -11.24
N ASP A 402 5.63 11.77 -12.35
CA ASP A 402 6.91 12.39 -12.69
C ASP A 402 6.75 13.90 -12.84
N ARG A 403 5.68 14.36 -13.51
CA ARG A 403 5.44 15.79 -13.69
C ARG A 403 5.14 16.51 -12.38
N VAL A 404 4.37 15.88 -11.48
CA VAL A 404 4.15 16.41 -10.12
C VAL A 404 5.48 16.57 -9.38
N ARG A 405 6.33 15.54 -9.38
CA ARG A 405 7.65 15.58 -8.74
C ARG A 405 8.56 16.65 -9.35
N GLU A 406 8.61 16.76 -10.68
CA GLU A 406 9.38 17.80 -11.37
C GLU A 406 8.92 19.22 -11.01
N LEU A 407 7.60 19.45 -10.88
CA LEU A 407 7.06 20.75 -10.49
C LEU A 407 7.34 21.09 -9.02
N ASN A 408 7.12 20.13 -8.12
CA ASN A 408 7.21 20.38 -6.67
C ASN A 408 8.65 20.39 -6.16
N TYR A 409 9.54 19.59 -6.74
CA TYR A 409 10.91 19.43 -6.27
C TYR A 409 11.95 19.95 -7.26
N GLY A 410 11.53 20.40 -8.44
CA GLY A 410 12.39 20.95 -9.48
C GLY A 410 13.27 19.89 -10.15
N ASN A 411 14.32 20.34 -10.83
CA ASN A 411 15.29 19.48 -11.51
C ASN A 411 16.34 18.88 -10.55
N SER A 412 15.96 18.59 -9.30
CA SER A 412 16.84 17.90 -8.38
C SER A 412 17.26 16.56 -9.00
N TYR A 413 18.56 16.27 -8.99
CA TYR A 413 19.07 15.00 -9.52
C TYR A 413 18.41 13.78 -8.85
N PHE A 414 17.92 13.95 -7.61
CA PHE A 414 17.29 12.91 -6.81
C PHE A 414 15.82 12.66 -7.14
N PHE A 415 15.04 13.71 -7.42
CA PHE A 415 13.58 13.60 -7.63
C PHE A 415 13.19 13.41 -9.10
N ARG A 416 14.11 13.64 -10.04
CA ARG A 416 13.89 13.39 -11.46
C ARG A 416 13.91 11.89 -11.76
N PRO A 417 13.01 11.39 -12.61
CA PRO A 417 13.04 9.99 -13.05
C PRO A 417 14.32 9.67 -13.85
N ILE A 418 14.74 8.41 -13.80
CA ILE A 418 15.81 7.88 -14.65
C ILE A 418 15.25 7.68 -16.05
N ARG A 419 15.92 8.23 -17.06
CA ARG A 419 15.56 8.03 -18.48
C ARG A 419 16.53 7.08 -19.15
N ILE A 420 16.18 6.57 -20.33
CA ILE A 420 17.05 5.66 -21.12
C ILE A 420 18.45 6.24 -21.34
N ARG A 421 18.55 7.55 -21.62
CA ARG A 421 19.83 8.26 -21.78
C ARG A 421 20.69 8.30 -20.50
N ASP A 422 20.07 8.20 -19.33
CA ASP A 422 20.76 8.15 -18.05
C ASP A 422 21.20 6.71 -17.75
N LEU A 423 20.37 5.72 -18.09
CA LEU A 423 20.70 4.28 -18.00
C LEU A 423 21.97 3.93 -18.80
N GLN A 424 22.15 4.52 -19.98
CA GLN A 424 23.37 4.33 -20.80
C GLN A 424 24.67 4.77 -20.12
N LYS A 425 24.60 5.61 -19.07
CA LYS A 425 25.76 6.11 -18.31
C LYS A 425 26.01 5.32 -17.03
N VAL A 426 25.13 4.38 -16.69
CA VAL A 426 25.23 3.58 -15.47
C VAL A 426 26.40 2.62 -15.59
N ASN A 427 27.22 2.56 -14.54
CA ASN A 427 28.25 1.56 -14.37
C ASN A 427 27.77 0.48 -13.38
N PRO A 428 27.40 -0.72 -13.85
CA PRO A 428 26.85 -1.78 -13.00
C PRO A 428 27.85 -2.30 -11.95
N TYR A 429 29.14 -2.38 -12.27
CA TYR A 429 30.18 -2.79 -11.32
C TYR A 429 30.27 -1.83 -10.14
N LYS A 430 30.21 -0.53 -10.43
CA LYS A 430 30.19 0.52 -9.42
C LYS A 430 28.90 0.49 -8.59
N ALA A 431 27.78 0.19 -9.22
CA ALA A 431 26.50 0.00 -8.55
C ALA A 431 26.59 -1.13 -7.50
N CYS A 432 27.11 -2.30 -7.88
CA CYS A 432 27.30 -3.43 -6.97
C CYS A 432 28.33 -3.16 -5.86
N GLU A 433 29.42 -2.46 -6.17
CA GLU A 433 30.41 -2.03 -5.18
C GLU A 433 29.78 -1.09 -4.14
N TYR A 434 29.03 -0.09 -4.59
CA TYR A 434 28.32 0.83 -3.70
C TYR A 434 27.31 0.09 -2.81
N PHE A 435 26.52 -0.83 -3.40
CA PHE A 435 25.57 -1.65 -2.64
C PHE A 435 26.28 -2.48 -1.56
N SER A 436 27.37 -3.17 -1.92
CA SER A 436 28.11 -4.01 -0.97
C SER A 436 28.68 -3.17 0.18
N ASN A 437 29.17 -1.96 -0.11
CA ASN A 437 29.68 -1.05 0.92
C ASN A 437 28.57 -0.51 1.85
N CYS A 438 27.33 -0.38 1.37
CA CYS A 438 26.18 0.10 2.16
C CYS A 438 25.86 -0.76 3.39
N PHE A 439 26.12 -2.07 3.31
CA PHE A 439 25.77 -3.05 4.36
C PHE A 439 26.99 -3.72 5.00
N LYS A 440 28.20 -3.25 4.74
CA LYS A 440 29.43 -3.93 5.20
C LYS A 440 29.80 -3.70 6.67
N ASP A 441 29.39 -2.56 7.25
CA ASP A 441 29.76 -2.18 8.61
C ASP A 441 28.57 -2.31 9.59
N PRO A 442 28.48 -3.42 10.37
CA PRO A 442 27.38 -3.64 11.31
C PRO A 442 27.37 -2.64 12.46
N SER A 443 28.50 -1.99 12.78
CA SER A 443 28.61 -1.07 13.91
C SER A 443 27.82 0.23 13.73
N THR A 444 27.39 0.51 12.50
CA THR A 444 26.58 1.68 12.17
C THR A 444 25.08 1.40 12.19
N PHE A 445 24.67 0.13 12.28
CA PHE A 445 23.27 -0.28 12.16
C PHE A 445 22.57 -0.35 13.52
N THR A 446 21.34 0.18 13.53
CA THR A 446 20.34 -0.08 14.58
C THR A 446 19.26 -0.96 14.00
N MET A 447 19.14 -2.18 14.51
CA MET A 447 18.09 -3.15 14.20
C MET A 447 16.97 -3.02 15.22
N VAL A 448 15.73 -2.89 14.76
CA VAL A 448 14.53 -3.00 15.58
C VAL A 448 13.76 -4.25 15.16
N ILE A 449 13.40 -5.11 16.11
CA ILE A 449 12.69 -6.37 15.86
C ILE A 449 11.42 -6.39 16.73
N VAL A 450 10.24 -6.56 16.14
CA VAL A 450 8.96 -6.56 16.85
C VAL A 450 8.10 -7.73 16.36
N GLY A 451 7.59 -8.54 17.27
CA GLY A 451 6.67 -9.61 16.91
C GLY A 451 6.52 -10.68 17.99
N ASN A 452 5.87 -11.78 17.60
CA ASN A 452 5.72 -12.97 18.43
C ASN A 452 7.04 -13.71 18.56
N ILE A 453 7.92 -13.14 19.38
CA ILE A 453 9.26 -13.60 19.59
C ILE A 453 9.32 -14.17 21.00
N ASP A 454 9.72 -15.43 21.10
CA ASP A 454 10.16 -15.99 22.37
C ASP A 454 11.61 -15.53 22.62
N PRO A 455 11.88 -14.73 23.67
CA PRO A 455 13.24 -14.30 24.01
C PRO A 455 14.21 -15.45 24.17
N ALA A 456 13.75 -16.63 24.61
CA ALA A 456 14.58 -17.81 24.78
C ALA A 456 15.20 -18.30 23.48
N THR A 457 14.40 -18.25 22.42
CA THR A 457 14.76 -18.76 21.11
C THR A 457 15.44 -17.68 20.27
N ALA A 458 14.92 -16.45 20.27
CA ALA A 458 15.42 -15.40 19.41
C ALA A 458 16.72 -14.77 19.87
N ARG A 459 16.98 -14.67 21.19
CA ARG A 459 18.24 -14.12 21.68
C ARG A 459 19.45 -14.91 21.18
N PRO A 460 19.51 -16.25 21.29
CA PRO A 460 20.58 -17.03 20.66
C PRO A 460 20.73 -16.77 19.15
N LEU A 461 19.63 -16.70 18.40
CA LEU A 461 19.65 -16.46 16.96
C LEU A 461 20.18 -15.05 16.62
N ILE A 462 19.74 -14.02 17.34
CA ILE A 462 20.24 -12.64 17.21
C ILE A 462 21.75 -12.61 17.46
N LEU A 463 22.22 -13.28 18.51
CA LEU A 463 23.63 -13.31 18.86
C LEU A 463 24.47 -14.07 17.82
N GLN A 464 23.96 -15.20 17.33
CA GLN A 464 24.61 -16.00 16.30
C GLN A 464 24.71 -15.27 14.97
N TYR A 465 23.60 -14.71 14.48
CA TYR A 465 23.52 -14.18 13.12
C TYR A 465 23.76 -12.67 13.05
N LEU A 466 23.26 -11.85 13.98
CA LEU A 466 23.56 -10.41 13.98
C LEU A 466 24.88 -10.13 14.70
N GLY A 467 25.16 -10.81 15.80
CA GLY A 467 26.43 -10.68 16.54
C GLY A 467 27.62 -11.34 15.84
N GLY A 468 27.35 -12.39 15.04
CA GLY A 468 28.37 -13.08 14.24
C GLY A 468 28.86 -12.31 13.00
N ILE A 469 28.24 -11.18 12.65
CA ILE A 469 28.66 -10.38 11.48
C ILE A 469 30.05 -9.79 11.77
N PRO A 470 31.05 -10.04 10.90
CA PRO A 470 32.40 -9.55 11.11
C PRO A 470 32.44 -8.02 10.99
N ARG A 471 33.03 -7.37 12.00
CA ARG A 471 33.26 -5.93 11.97
C ARG A 471 34.48 -5.62 11.09
N PRO A 472 34.38 -4.68 10.12
CA PRO A 472 35.54 -4.28 9.33
C PRO A 472 36.59 -3.57 10.21
N PRO A 473 37.89 -3.64 9.87
CA PRO A 473 38.96 -3.03 10.64
C PRO A 473 38.90 -1.48 10.61
N GLU A 474 38.37 -0.92 9.53
CA GLU A 474 38.13 0.52 9.37
C GLU A 474 36.62 0.77 9.17
N PRO A 475 36.06 1.85 9.74
CA PRO A 475 34.65 2.19 9.53
C PRO A 475 34.35 2.48 8.05
N ILE A 476 33.29 1.87 7.53
CA ILE A 476 32.84 2.07 6.14
C ILE A 476 31.51 2.82 6.17
N LEU A 477 31.42 3.94 5.43
CA LEU A 477 30.20 4.74 5.32
C LEU A 477 29.58 5.10 6.68
N HIS A 478 30.45 5.45 7.64
CA HIS A 478 30.06 5.88 8.97
C HIS A 478 29.75 7.39 8.95
N PHE A 479 28.47 7.73 8.84
CA PHE A 479 28.04 9.12 8.73
C PHE A 479 27.42 9.65 10.02
N ASN A 480 27.73 10.91 10.33
CA ASN A 480 26.99 11.66 11.35
C ASN A 480 25.72 12.24 10.71
N ARG A 481 24.58 11.95 11.33
CA ARG A 481 23.26 12.45 10.94
C ARG A 481 23.24 13.95 10.62
N ASP A 482 23.79 14.79 11.48
CA ASP A 482 23.71 16.26 11.35
C ASP A 482 24.68 16.83 10.28
N ALA A 483 25.63 16.01 9.82
CA ALA A 483 26.63 16.35 8.81
C ALA A 483 26.24 15.93 7.39
N LEU A 484 25.12 15.23 7.21
CA LEU A 484 24.64 14.78 5.89
C LEU A 484 24.34 15.97 4.97
N LYS A 485 24.63 15.79 3.67
CA LYS A 485 24.39 16.77 2.61
C LYS A 485 22.90 16.82 2.29
N GLY A 486 22.29 18.00 2.45
CA GLY A 486 20.87 18.18 2.09
C GLY A 486 20.63 18.08 0.58
N LEU A 487 19.50 17.51 0.21
CA LEU A 487 19.04 17.47 -1.18
C LEU A 487 18.64 18.88 -1.67
N PRO A 488 19.02 19.27 -2.91
CA PRO A 488 18.62 20.54 -3.48
C PRO A 488 17.20 20.41 -4.06
N PHE A 489 16.18 20.78 -3.29
CA PHE A 489 14.81 20.93 -3.80
C PHE A 489 14.17 22.21 -3.28
N ARG A 490 13.25 22.76 -4.08
CA ARG A 490 12.51 23.98 -3.74
C ARG A 490 11.10 23.90 -4.30
N PHE A 491 10.12 23.98 -3.40
CA PHE A 491 8.72 24.09 -3.80
C PHE A 491 8.45 25.43 -4.50
N PRO A 492 7.64 25.47 -5.58
CA PRO A 492 7.31 26.70 -6.28
C PRO A 492 6.73 27.79 -5.38
N SER A 493 7.18 29.04 -5.55
CA SER A 493 6.69 30.19 -4.78
C SER A 493 5.40 30.80 -5.32
N THR A 494 4.91 30.32 -6.46
CA THR A 494 3.72 30.83 -7.16
C THR A 494 2.72 29.70 -7.38
N VAL A 495 1.48 30.06 -7.67
CA VAL A 495 0.47 29.11 -8.12
C VAL A 495 0.87 28.52 -9.48
N ILE A 496 0.86 27.20 -9.60
CA ILE A 496 1.03 26.49 -10.87
C ILE A 496 -0.18 25.58 -11.09
N ARG A 497 -0.87 25.75 -12.21
CA ARG A 497 -1.89 24.80 -12.68
C ARG A 497 -1.43 24.21 -14.00
N GLU A 498 -1.24 22.89 -14.05
CA GLU A 498 -0.79 22.21 -15.25
C GLU A 498 -1.73 21.05 -15.61
N VAL A 499 -1.97 20.89 -16.91
CA VAL A 499 -2.75 19.78 -17.46
C VAL A 499 -1.82 18.90 -18.29
N VAL A 500 -1.56 17.70 -17.79
CA VAL A 500 -0.80 16.67 -18.51
C VAL A 500 -1.77 15.90 -19.39
N ARG A 501 -1.55 15.90 -20.70
CA ARG A 501 -2.37 15.12 -21.64
C ARG A 501 -1.60 13.91 -22.11
N SER A 502 -2.19 12.73 -21.94
CA SER A 502 -1.58 11.46 -22.34
C SER A 502 -2.58 10.61 -23.13
N PRO A 503 -2.14 9.80 -24.10
CA PRO A 503 -3.01 8.83 -24.75
C PRO A 503 -3.52 7.83 -23.71
N MET A 504 -4.82 7.88 -23.43
CA MET A 504 -5.50 7.03 -22.46
C MET A 504 -6.64 6.29 -23.18
N LEU A 505 -6.83 5.02 -22.85
CA LEU A 505 -7.96 4.25 -23.38
C LEU A 505 -9.28 4.72 -22.75
N GLU A 506 -9.22 5.16 -21.50
CA GLU A 506 -10.38 5.62 -20.75
C GLU A 506 -10.35 7.12 -20.50
N ALA A 507 -11.54 7.70 -20.44
CA ALA A 507 -11.73 9.11 -20.15
C ALA A 507 -11.84 9.33 -18.63
N GLN A 508 -10.79 9.00 -17.88
CA GLN A 508 -10.68 9.34 -16.46
C GLN A 508 -9.63 10.43 -16.27
N CYS A 509 -9.89 11.34 -15.33
CA CYS A 509 -8.99 12.41 -14.95
C CYS A 509 -8.48 12.18 -13.54
N SER A 510 -7.17 12.28 -13.32
CA SER A 510 -6.55 12.23 -11.99
C SER A 510 -5.99 13.59 -11.63
N VAL A 511 -6.25 14.03 -10.40
CA VAL A 511 -5.87 15.35 -9.89
C VAL A 511 -4.99 15.18 -8.67
N GLN A 512 -3.89 15.91 -8.62
CA GLN A 512 -3.04 16.06 -7.44
C GLN A 512 -2.81 17.53 -7.15
N LEU A 513 -3.30 17.99 -5.99
CA LEU A 513 -3.17 19.35 -5.49
C LEU A 513 -2.19 19.35 -4.31
N CYS A 514 -1.09 20.10 -4.39
CA CYS A 514 -0.04 20.12 -3.37
C CYS A 514 0.15 21.51 -2.75
N PHE A 515 0.35 21.53 -1.44
CA PHE A 515 0.67 22.71 -0.66
C PHE A 515 2.00 22.53 0.07
N PRO A 516 2.90 23.53 0.05
CA PRO A 516 4.13 23.44 0.82
C PRO A 516 3.85 23.53 2.32
N VAL A 517 4.60 22.76 3.10
CA VAL A 517 4.59 22.78 4.56
C VAL A 517 6.00 23.12 5.04
N GLU A 518 6.11 24.05 5.97
CA GLU A 518 7.37 24.34 6.68
C GLU A 518 7.13 24.33 8.19
N LEU A 519 7.80 23.40 8.87
CA LEU A 519 7.76 23.24 10.31
C LEU A 519 8.99 23.88 10.93
N THR A 520 8.78 24.80 11.87
CA THR A 520 9.87 25.50 12.57
C THR A 520 10.35 24.70 13.77
N SER A 521 11.60 24.92 14.20
CA SER A 521 12.20 24.19 15.31
C SER A 521 11.51 24.39 16.67
N GLU A 522 10.78 25.49 16.86
CA GLU A 522 10.19 25.87 18.16
C GLU A 522 9.04 24.93 18.59
N ASN A 523 8.10 24.63 17.68
CA ASN A 523 6.92 23.80 17.98
C ASN A 523 6.90 22.48 17.19
N MET A 524 8.05 22.06 16.65
CA MET A 524 8.18 20.91 15.74
C MET A 524 7.43 19.65 16.19
N MET A 525 7.53 19.29 17.48
CA MET A 525 6.94 18.05 17.99
C MET A 525 5.41 18.08 17.93
N GLU A 526 4.83 19.21 18.32
CA GLU A 526 3.38 19.43 18.29
C GLU A 526 2.92 19.61 16.84
N ASP A 527 3.69 20.33 16.03
CA ASP A 527 3.35 20.63 14.65
C ASP A 527 3.32 19.39 13.76
N VAL A 528 4.19 18.41 13.99
CA VAL A 528 4.11 17.10 13.31
C VAL A 528 2.80 16.38 13.63
N HIS A 529 2.33 16.45 14.88
CA HIS A 529 1.03 15.89 15.24
C HIS A 529 -0.12 16.70 14.62
N PHE A 530 -0.07 18.04 14.67
CA PHE A 530 -1.06 18.88 13.99
C PHE A 530 -1.14 18.58 12.49
N VAL A 531 -0.01 18.36 11.79
CA VAL A 531 -0.02 17.94 10.38
C VAL A 531 -0.78 16.63 10.20
N GLY A 532 -0.57 15.64 11.07
CA GLY A 532 -1.32 14.37 11.05
C GLY A 532 -2.83 14.57 11.25
N PHE A 533 -3.22 15.26 12.32
CA PHE A 533 -4.63 15.56 12.63
C PHE A 533 -5.32 16.34 11.51
N LEU A 534 -4.66 17.40 11.00
CA LEU A 534 -5.21 18.23 9.93
C LEU A 534 -5.27 17.48 8.61
N SER A 535 -4.34 16.59 8.31
CA SER A 535 -4.39 15.79 7.09
C SER A 535 -5.61 14.86 7.09
N LYS A 536 -5.86 14.16 8.20
CA LYS A 536 -7.05 13.32 8.32
C LYS A 536 -8.34 14.15 8.31
N PHE A 537 -8.32 15.31 8.95
CA PHE A 537 -9.44 16.25 8.92
C PHE A 537 -9.76 16.73 7.50
N LEU A 538 -8.74 17.16 6.75
CA LEU A 538 -8.89 17.60 5.36
C LEU A 538 -9.40 16.46 4.48
N GLU A 539 -8.91 15.25 4.67
CA GLU A 539 -9.39 14.06 3.95
C GLU A 539 -10.90 13.86 4.18
N THR A 540 -11.34 13.83 5.43
CA THR A 540 -12.78 13.70 5.77
C THR A 540 -13.60 14.82 5.12
N LYS A 541 -13.13 16.07 5.15
CA LYS A 541 -13.86 17.21 4.59
C LYS A 541 -13.93 17.20 3.08
N ILE A 542 -12.83 16.89 2.41
CA ILE A 542 -12.79 16.82 0.95
C ILE A 542 -13.67 15.68 0.45
N VAL A 543 -13.68 14.53 1.12
CA VAL A 543 -14.62 13.43 0.80
C VAL A 543 -16.07 13.90 1.01
N GLN A 544 -16.39 14.54 2.13
CA GLN A 544 -17.74 15.06 2.39
C GLN A 544 -18.24 16.02 1.31
N VAL A 545 -17.39 16.93 0.86
CA VAL A 545 -17.76 17.91 -0.16
C VAL A 545 -17.82 17.27 -1.54
N LEU A 546 -16.73 16.66 -2.02
CA LEU A 546 -16.63 16.23 -3.42
C LEU A 546 -17.45 14.96 -3.70
N ARG A 547 -17.52 14.01 -2.75
CA ARG A 547 -18.29 12.76 -2.90
C ARG A 547 -19.73 12.94 -2.46
N PHE A 548 -19.98 13.31 -1.20
CA PHE A 548 -21.35 13.24 -0.67
C PHE A 548 -22.24 14.41 -1.07
N LYS A 549 -21.69 15.63 -1.15
CA LYS A 549 -22.47 16.81 -1.56
C LYS A 549 -22.62 16.92 -3.07
N TYR A 550 -21.55 16.68 -3.83
CA TYR A 550 -21.56 16.85 -5.29
C TYR A 550 -21.70 15.54 -6.08
N GLY A 551 -21.39 14.37 -5.50
CA GLY A 551 -21.52 13.08 -6.18
C GLY A 551 -20.53 12.87 -7.33
N GLN A 552 -19.40 13.59 -7.35
CA GLN A 552 -18.52 13.68 -8.52
C GLN A 552 -17.21 12.90 -8.43
N ILE A 553 -16.87 12.38 -7.24
CA ILE A 553 -15.67 11.57 -7.01
C ILE A 553 -16.01 10.35 -6.16
N TYR A 554 -15.19 9.31 -6.26
CA TYR A 554 -15.34 8.10 -5.46
C TYR A 554 -14.56 8.15 -4.13
N SER A 555 -13.30 8.53 -4.19
CA SER A 555 -12.44 8.71 -3.03
C SER A 555 -11.53 9.92 -3.22
N ALA A 556 -11.15 10.53 -2.11
CA ALA A 556 -10.08 11.50 -2.05
C ALA A 556 -9.10 11.05 -0.96
N GLY A 557 -7.80 11.18 -1.22
CA GLY A 557 -6.75 10.89 -0.25
C GLY A 557 -5.95 12.14 0.05
N VAL A 558 -5.55 12.31 1.31
CA VAL A 558 -4.61 13.35 1.72
C VAL A 558 -3.34 12.67 2.21
N SER A 559 -2.21 12.96 1.57
CA SER A 559 -0.91 12.40 1.94
C SER A 559 0.09 13.49 2.28
N VAL A 560 1.01 13.17 3.19
CA VAL A 560 2.03 14.09 3.69
C VAL A 560 3.41 13.58 3.30
N PHE A 561 4.22 14.43 2.67
CA PHE A 561 5.61 14.14 2.39
C PHE A 561 6.53 15.11 3.14
N LEU A 562 7.19 14.62 4.21
CA LEU A 562 8.23 15.34 4.96
C LEU A 562 9.65 14.78 4.70
N GLY A 563 9.76 13.78 3.81
CA GLY A 563 10.93 12.91 3.65
C GLY A 563 12.11 13.49 2.85
N GLY A 564 12.00 14.70 2.30
CA GLY A 564 13.08 15.33 1.54
C GLY A 564 14.21 15.93 2.39
N ASN A 565 13.97 16.17 3.67
CA ASN A 565 14.92 16.90 4.53
C ASN A 565 16.03 16.01 5.04
N ARG A 566 17.25 16.57 5.09
CA ARG A 566 18.32 15.95 5.85
C ARG A 566 17.90 15.81 7.32
N PRO A 567 18.09 14.64 7.93
CA PRO A 567 17.88 14.48 9.36
C PRO A 567 18.67 15.54 10.15
N SER A 568 18.03 16.24 11.09
CA SER A 568 18.71 17.30 11.86
C SER A 568 18.13 17.53 13.26
N LYS A 569 19.02 17.74 14.23
CA LYS A 569 18.66 18.13 15.60
C LYS A 569 18.01 19.51 15.68
N VAL A 570 18.39 20.44 14.81
CA VAL A 570 18.00 21.86 14.91
C VAL A 570 17.34 22.42 13.64
N GLY A 571 17.51 21.79 12.47
CA GLY A 571 16.96 22.28 11.21
C GLY A 571 15.42 22.28 11.15
N ASN A 572 14.87 23.18 10.35
CA ASN A 572 13.45 23.15 9.96
C ASN A 572 13.17 21.93 9.07
N ILE A 573 11.92 21.48 9.07
CA ILE A 573 11.43 20.40 8.20
C ILE A 573 10.54 21.03 7.15
N ARG A 574 10.82 20.75 5.88
CA ARG A 574 10.02 21.23 4.75
C ARG A 574 9.41 20.07 3.98
N GLY A 575 8.20 20.22 3.50
CA GLY A 575 7.53 19.16 2.77
C GLY A 575 6.32 19.67 2.05
N ASP A 576 5.40 18.77 1.79
CA ASP A 576 4.11 19.11 1.21
C ASP A 576 3.00 18.20 1.71
N ILE A 577 1.78 18.76 1.70
CA ILE A 577 0.53 18.03 1.83
C ILE A 577 -0.09 17.98 0.45
N SER A 578 -0.43 16.77 -0.02
CA SER A 578 -1.07 16.56 -1.31
C SER A 578 -2.46 15.96 -1.17
N ILE A 579 -3.41 16.51 -1.89
CA ILE A 579 -4.79 16.03 -2.00
C ILE A 579 -4.95 15.40 -3.38
N ASN A 580 -5.33 14.13 -3.40
CA ASN A 580 -5.44 13.32 -4.61
C ASN A 580 -6.89 12.85 -4.79
N PHE A 581 -7.45 12.99 -5.99
CA PHE A 581 -8.75 12.43 -6.34
C PHE A 581 -8.87 12.19 -7.84
N SER A 582 -9.76 11.28 -8.22
CA SER A 582 -10.12 11.00 -9.62
C SER A 582 -11.54 11.47 -9.92
N CYS A 583 -11.77 11.93 -11.15
CA CYS A 583 -13.05 12.50 -11.57
C CYS A 583 -13.23 12.47 -13.10
N ASP A 584 -14.42 12.89 -13.57
CA ASP A 584 -14.70 13.07 -14.98
C ASP A 584 -13.90 14.28 -15.56
N PRO A 585 -13.30 14.17 -16.78
CA PRO A 585 -12.50 15.24 -17.37
C PRO A 585 -13.19 16.60 -17.49
N ASP A 586 -14.52 16.63 -17.69
CA ASP A 586 -15.24 17.88 -17.96
C ASP A 586 -15.41 18.77 -16.72
N ILE A 587 -15.31 18.19 -15.52
CA ILE A 587 -15.56 18.86 -14.23
C ILE A 587 -14.28 19.03 -13.38
N SER A 588 -13.15 18.48 -13.80
CA SER A 588 -11.95 18.35 -12.96
C SER A 588 -11.42 19.68 -12.44
N SER A 589 -11.41 20.72 -13.29
CA SER A 589 -10.97 22.05 -12.89
C SER A 589 -11.93 22.70 -11.88
N THR A 590 -13.23 22.47 -12.05
CA THR A 590 -14.26 22.95 -11.11
C THR A 590 -14.13 22.27 -9.75
N LEU A 591 -13.84 20.96 -9.71
CA LEU A 591 -13.63 20.24 -8.45
C LEU A 591 -12.38 20.72 -7.71
N VAL A 592 -11.31 21.08 -8.43
CA VAL A 592 -10.12 21.73 -7.83
C VAL A 592 -10.49 23.05 -7.16
N ASP A 593 -11.29 23.88 -7.83
CA ASP A 593 -11.73 25.16 -7.27
C ASP A 593 -12.61 24.96 -6.03
N ILE A 594 -13.53 23.99 -6.06
CA ILE A 594 -14.37 23.61 -4.91
C ILE A 594 -13.52 23.14 -3.72
N ALA A 595 -12.50 22.30 -3.97
CA ALA A 595 -11.60 21.83 -2.93
C ALA A 595 -10.81 23.00 -2.30
N LEU A 596 -10.30 23.93 -3.12
CA LEU A 596 -9.62 25.13 -2.66
C LEU A 596 -10.54 26.08 -1.87
N ASP A 597 -11.79 26.23 -2.30
CA ASP A 597 -12.80 27.02 -1.61
C ASP A 597 -13.13 26.44 -0.23
N GLU A 598 -13.25 25.12 -0.12
CA GLU A 598 -13.49 24.47 1.17
C GLU A 598 -12.30 24.63 2.13
N ILE A 599 -11.07 24.47 1.64
CA ILE A 599 -9.87 24.70 2.47
C ILE A 599 -9.79 26.15 2.92
N LEU A 600 -10.11 27.11 2.03
CA LEU A 600 -10.15 28.52 2.38
C LEU A 600 -11.22 28.83 3.43
N ARG A 601 -12.43 28.27 3.27
CA ARG A 601 -13.50 28.38 4.27
C ARG A 601 -13.05 27.85 5.62
N LEU A 602 -12.36 26.71 5.65
CA LEU A 602 -11.80 26.14 6.90
C LEU A 602 -10.69 27.01 7.51
N GLN A 603 -9.92 27.73 6.70
CA GLN A 603 -8.95 28.70 7.17
C GLN A 603 -9.62 29.98 7.70
N GLU A 604 -10.73 30.44 7.13
CA GLU A 604 -11.41 31.70 7.48
C GLU A 604 -12.44 31.56 8.61
N ASP A 605 -13.26 30.51 8.58
CA ASP A 605 -14.36 30.28 9.52
C ASP A 605 -14.00 29.23 10.59
N GLY A 606 -12.99 28.40 10.33
CA GLY A 606 -12.66 27.24 11.16
C GLY A 606 -13.57 26.03 10.95
N PRO A 607 -13.18 24.86 11.48
CA PRO A 607 -14.01 23.66 11.49
C PRO A 607 -15.13 23.76 12.54
N SER A 608 -16.18 22.94 12.42
CA SER A 608 -17.22 22.87 13.46
C SER A 608 -16.75 22.07 14.69
N ASN A 609 -17.48 22.19 15.81
CA ASN A 609 -17.20 21.36 17.00
C ASN A 609 -17.37 19.86 16.71
N GLU A 610 -18.38 19.49 15.91
CA GLU A 610 -18.63 18.10 15.52
C GLU A 610 -17.48 17.53 14.68
N ASP A 611 -16.91 18.35 13.80
CA ASP A 611 -15.75 17.98 12.99
C ASP A 611 -14.53 17.65 13.82
N VAL A 612 -14.23 18.51 14.80
CA VAL A 612 -13.09 18.31 15.71
C VAL A 612 -13.30 17.06 16.55
N SER A 613 -14.51 16.84 17.08
CA SER A 613 -14.85 15.64 17.85
C SER A 613 -14.66 14.37 17.01
N THR A 614 -15.14 14.38 15.76
CA THR A 614 -15.04 13.23 14.84
C THR A 614 -13.58 12.87 14.57
N VAL A 615 -12.73 13.86 14.27
CA VAL A 615 -11.30 13.63 14.01
C VAL A 615 -10.58 13.12 15.26
N LEU A 616 -10.91 13.64 16.44
CA LEU A 616 -10.37 13.17 17.70
C LEU A 616 -10.77 11.71 17.99
N GLU A 617 -11.98 11.29 17.63
CA GLU A 617 -12.40 9.89 17.75
C GLU A 617 -11.67 8.98 16.77
N ILE A 618 -11.59 9.38 15.49
CA ILE A 618 -10.86 8.62 14.45
C ILE A 618 -9.41 8.40 14.88
N GLU A 619 -8.72 9.46 15.31
CA GLU A 619 -7.33 9.36 15.74
C GLU A 619 -7.16 8.51 17.00
N GLN A 620 -8.08 8.63 17.97
CA GLN A 620 -8.03 7.81 19.18
C GLN A 620 -8.18 6.33 18.87
N ARG A 621 -9.10 5.96 17.97
CA ARG A 621 -9.31 4.57 17.56
C ARG A 621 -8.14 4.04 16.76
N ALA A 622 -7.57 4.83 15.85
CA ALA A 622 -6.35 4.48 15.13
C ALA A 622 -5.18 4.24 16.09
N HIS A 623 -5.04 5.05 17.15
CA HIS A 623 -4.05 4.86 18.18
C HIS A 623 -4.29 3.59 19.01
N GLU A 624 -5.53 3.35 19.45
CA GLU A 624 -5.91 2.13 20.19
C GLU A 624 -5.65 0.86 19.38
N ASN A 625 -5.96 0.87 18.09
CA ASN A 625 -5.70 -0.24 17.17
C ASN A 625 -4.20 -0.43 16.94
N GLY A 626 -3.47 0.64 16.65
CA GLY A 626 -2.02 0.60 16.47
C GLY A 626 -1.28 0.04 17.71
N LEU A 627 -1.73 0.34 18.93
CA LEU A 627 -1.13 -0.25 20.15
C LEU A 627 -1.17 -1.79 20.18
N GLN A 628 -2.03 -2.42 19.37
CA GLN A 628 -2.14 -3.87 19.20
C GLN A 628 -1.56 -4.37 17.88
N GLU A 629 -0.73 -3.58 17.18
CA GLU A 629 -0.12 -3.95 15.90
C GLU A 629 1.41 -3.94 15.96
N ASN A 630 2.06 -4.97 15.40
CA ASN A 630 3.52 -5.05 15.35
C ASN A 630 4.15 -3.91 14.53
N SER A 631 3.50 -3.56 13.40
CA SER A 631 3.90 -2.48 12.49
C SER A 631 3.97 -1.13 13.20
N TYR A 632 2.95 -0.79 13.98
CA TYR A 632 2.90 0.43 14.77
C TYR A 632 4.08 0.52 15.73
N TRP A 633 4.33 -0.52 16.53
CA TRP A 633 5.44 -0.49 17.49
C TRP A 633 6.80 -0.43 16.81
N LEU A 634 7.00 -1.19 15.74
CA LEU A 634 8.21 -1.13 14.92
C LEU A 634 8.44 0.30 14.40
N GLU A 635 7.43 0.90 13.79
CA GLU A 635 7.51 2.25 13.25
C GLU A 635 7.75 3.31 14.34
N ARG A 636 7.05 3.24 15.47
CA ARG A 636 7.20 4.19 16.58
C ARG A 636 8.58 4.11 17.21
N MET A 637 9.14 2.91 17.34
CA MET A 637 10.51 2.71 17.83
C MET A 637 11.54 3.25 16.84
N LEU A 638 11.41 2.93 15.55
CA LEU A 638 12.27 3.48 14.49
C LEU A 638 12.21 5.01 14.46
N ARG A 639 11.01 5.60 14.47
CA ARG A 639 10.82 7.06 14.53
C ARG A 639 11.42 7.67 15.79
N SER A 640 11.45 6.95 16.91
CA SER A 640 12.08 7.39 18.16
C SER A 640 13.60 7.41 18.03
N TYR A 641 14.23 6.37 17.48
CA TYR A 641 15.68 6.36 17.18
C TYR A 641 16.07 7.42 16.16
N GLN A 642 15.23 7.62 15.15
CA GLN A 642 15.46 8.60 14.09
C GLN A 642 15.13 10.03 14.53
N SER A 643 14.50 10.19 15.70
CA SER A 643 14.02 11.47 16.18
C SER A 643 15.16 12.44 16.49
N ARG A 644 14.88 13.73 16.29
CA ARG A 644 15.81 14.81 16.63
C ARG A 644 16.13 14.87 18.13
N ILE A 645 15.18 14.44 18.97
CA ILE A 645 15.29 14.42 20.43
C ILE A 645 16.03 13.17 20.96
N TYR A 646 16.41 12.23 20.08
CA TYR A 646 17.13 11.03 20.51
C TYR A 646 18.48 11.36 21.15
N SER A 647 18.60 10.96 22.42
CA SER A 647 19.75 11.19 23.30
C SER A 647 20.36 9.91 23.87
N GLY A 648 20.03 8.74 23.28
CA GLY A 648 20.54 7.43 23.70
C GLY A 648 19.47 6.52 24.32
N ASP A 649 18.34 7.06 24.75
CA ASP A 649 17.21 6.28 25.29
C ASP A 649 15.97 6.41 24.39
N VAL A 650 15.55 5.28 23.80
CA VAL A 650 14.36 5.23 22.93
C VAL A 650 13.07 5.41 23.73
N GLY A 651 13.04 4.97 24.99
CA GLY A 651 11.88 5.06 25.86
C GLY A 651 11.52 6.50 26.21
N SER A 652 12.51 7.31 26.60
CA SER A 652 12.31 8.75 26.85
C SER A 652 11.84 9.49 25.59
N CYS A 653 12.35 9.13 24.42
CA CYS A 653 11.92 9.75 23.16
C CYS A 653 10.46 9.45 22.83
N PHE A 654 10.06 8.19 23.04
CA PHE A 654 8.67 7.78 22.90
C PHE A 654 7.76 8.59 23.82
N GLU A 655 8.11 8.78 25.10
CA GLU A 655 7.31 9.58 26.02
C GLU A 655 7.16 11.04 25.60
N VAL A 656 8.24 11.67 25.13
CA VAL A 656 8.16 13.07 24.70
C VAL A 656 7.23 13.20 23.49
N GLN A 657 7.28 12.24 22.56
CA GLN A 657 6.36 12.20 21.42
C GLN A 657 4.92 11.95 21.86
N ASP A 658 4.70 11.01 22.77
CA ASP A 658 3.36 10.67 23.26
C ASP A 658 2.73 11.80 24.09
N LYS A 659 3.54 12.50 24.88
CA LYS A 659 3.13 13.74 25.57
C LYS A 659 2.78 14.85 24.58
N ALA A 660 3.57 15.02 23.51
CA ALA A 660 3.26 16.01 22.48
C ALA A 660 1.93 15.69 21.78
N ARG A 661 1.70 14.41 21.44
CA ARG A 661 0.41 13.92 20.92
C ARG A 661 -0.74 14.27 21.87
N SER A 662 -0.62 13.88 23.14
CA SER A 662 -1.66 14.12 24.14
C SER A 662 -1.95 15.61 24.33
N LYS A 663 -0.92 16.44 24.36
CA LYS A 663 -1.06 17.90 24.43
C LYS A 663 -1.78 18.49 23.22
N VAL A 664 -1.45 18.05 22.00
CA VAL A 664 -2.15 18.49 20.79
C VAL A 664 -3.61 18.07 20.84
N ARG A 665 -3.90 16.84 21.27
CA ARG A 665 -5.25 16.31 21.43
C ARG A 665 -6.09 17.13 22.42
N GLU A 666 -5.55 17.44 23.59
CA GLU A 666 -6.22 18.23 24.63
C GLU A 666 -6.46 19.70 24.22
N THR A 667 -5.61 20.23 23.35
CA THR A 667 -5.69 21.62 22.89
C THR A 667 -6.45 21.78 21.57
N LEU A 668 -6.84 20.69 20.90
CA LEU A 668 -7.53 20.75 19.62
C LEU A 668 -8.98 21.21 19.81
N THR A 669 -9.26 22.40 19.30
CA THR A 669 -10.55 23.10 19.30
C THR A 669 -10.75 23.69 17.90
N PRO A 670 -11.97 24.14 17.53
CA PRO A 670 -12.17 24.84 16.26
C PRO A 670 -11.16 25.97 16.00
N LEU A 671 -10.92 26.81 17.00
CA LEU A 671 -10.01 27.94 16.88
C LEU A 671 -8.56 27.49 16.71
N THR A 672 -8.10 26.50 17.48
CA THR A 672 -6.71 26.02 17.35
C THR A 672 -6.48 25.25 16.07
N ALA A 673 -7.47 24.50 15.58
CA ALA A 673 -7.43 23.85 14.27
C ALA A 673 -7.38 24.87 13.13
N GLN A 674 -8.19 25.94 13.21
CA GLN A 674 -8.16 27.05 12.26
C GLN A 674 -6.77 27.72 12.21
N LEU A 675 -6.23 28.09 13.37
CA LEU A 675 -4.90 28.71 13.47
C LEU A 675 -3.79 27.77 12.97
N ALA A 676 -3.93 26.46 13.24
CA ALA A 676 -3.00 25.47 12.73
C ALA A 676 -3.07 25.35 11.19
N LEU A 677 -4.27 25.38 10.57
CA LEU A 677 -4.45 25.41 9.12
C LEU A 677 -3.84 26.66 8.46
N GLN A 678 -3.98 27.82 9.09
CA GLN A 678 -3.38 29.07 8.59
C GLN A 678 -1.84 29.08 8.70
N ARG A 679 -1.31 28.34 9.68
CA ARG A 679 0.12 28.26 9.95
C ARG A 679 0.83 27.19 9.12
N LEU A 680 0.23 26.01 8.97
CA LEU A 680 0.83 24.84 8.33
C LEU A 680 0.67 24.84 6.81
N LEU A 681 -0.41 25.45 6.31
CA LEU A 681 -0.63 25.68 4.88
C LEU A 681 -0.43 27.17 4.56
N PRO A 682 -0.12 27.54 3.31
CA PRO A 682 -0.18 28.93 2.89
C PRO A 682 -1.54 29.55 3.24
N PHE A 683 -1.54 30.78 3.74
CA PHE A 683 -2.77 31.53 4.01
C PHE A 683 -2.80 32.85 3.22
N PRO A 684 -3.83 33.09 2.40
CA PRO A 684 -4.84 32.12 1.94
C PRO A 684 -4.21 30.92 1.20
N CYS A 685 -4.82 29.72 1.27
CA CYS A 685 -4.31 28.51 0.59
C CYS A 685 -4.13 28.71 -0.92
N LYS A 686 -4.94 29.59 -1.51
CA LYS A 686 -4.86 29.98 -2.92
C LYS A 686 -3.62 30.81 -3.29
N LYS A 687 -2.80 31.24 -2.34
CA LYS A 687 -1.61 32.06 -2.58
C LYS A 687 -0.45 31.26 -3.17
N GLN A 688 -0.30 29.99 -2.77
CA GLN A 688 0.82 29.14 -3.17
C GLN A 688 0.38 27.67 -3.15
N TYR A 689 0.21 27.09 -4.33
CA TYR A 689 -0.07 25.67 -4.51
C TYR A 689 0.31 25.23 -5.92
N THR A 690 0.50 23.93 -6.11
CA THR A 690 0.60 23.33 -7.43
C THR A 690 -0.58 22.40 -7.64
N VAL A 691 -1.14 22.38 -8.84
CA VAL A 691 -2.12 21.37 -9.24
C VAL A 691 -1.71 20.80 -10.58
N VAL A 692 -1.68 19.48 -10.64
CA VAL A 692 -1.47 18.74 -11.88
C VAL A 692 -2.72 17.92 -12.13
N ILE A 693 -3.20 17.97 -13.37
CA ILE A 693 -4.39 17.29 -13.83
C ILE A 693 -4.02 16.39 -15.01
N LEU A 694 -4.11 15.08 -14.84
CA LEU A 694 -3.97 14.11 -15.93
C LEU A 694 -5.27 14.07 -16.73
N MET A 695 -5.21 14.32 -18.03
CA MET A 695 -6.35 14.28 -18.94
C MET A 695 -6.10 13.38 -20.15
N PRO A 696 -7.16 12.75 -20.70
CA PRO A 696 -7.05 11.98 -21.93
C PRO A 696 -6.71 12.89 -23.12
N GLN A 697 -5.80 12.45 -23.97
CA GLN A 697 -5.45 13.15 -25.20
C GLN A 697 -6.63 13.14 -26.18
N THR A 698 -7.06 14.32 -26.62
CA THR A 698 -8.12 14.44 -27.63
C THR A 698 -7.58 14.09 -29.00
N SER A 699 -8.10 13.03 -29.63
CA SER A 699 -7.75 12.66 -31.01
C SER A 699 -7.98 13.84 -31.97
N HIS A 700 -7.01 14.11 -32.84
CA HIS A 700 -7.06 15.19 -33.84
C HIS A 700 -8.33 15.10 -34.74
N MET A 701 -8.85 13.90 -34.99
CA MET A 701 -10.10 13.69 -35.73
C MET A 701 -11.36 14.14 -34.96
N LYS A 702 -11.38 14.05 -33.62
CA LYS A 702 -12.48 14.56 -32.80
C LYS A 702 -12.50 16.10 -32.77
N ARG A 703 -11.34 16.77 -32.76
CA ARG A 703 -11.27 18.24 -32.94
C ARG A 703 -11.80 18.67 -34.30
N LEU A 704 -11.44 17.98 -35.39
CA LEU A 704 -12.00 18.30 -36.71
C LEU A 704 -13.53 18.11 -36.74
N LYS A 705 -14.06 17.04 -36.13
CA LYS A 705 -15.52 16.84 -36.01
C LYS A 705 -16.21 17.89 -35.14
N SER A 706 -15.61 18.31 -34.03
CA SER A 706 -16.20 19.36 -33.18
C SER A 706 -16.22 20.72 -33.88
N PHE A 707 -15.19 21.05 -34.65
CA PHE A 707 -15.16 22.25 -35.49
C PHE A 707 -16.18 22.23 -36.64
N ILE A 708 -16.50 21.05 -37.18
CA ILE A 708 -17.53 20.90 -38.23
C ILE A 708 -18.95 20.91 -37.63
N CYS A 709 -19.14 20.42 -36.40
CA CYS A 709 -20.44 20.38 -35.73
C CYS A 709 -20.82 21.65 -34.94
N SER A 710 -19.91 22.61 -34.74
CA SER A 710 -20.19 23.86 -34.01
C SER A 710 -20.57 25.05 -34.90
N ALA A 711 -20.74 24.86 -36.21
CA ALA A 711 -21.21 25.91 -37.10
C ALA A 711 -22.76 25.94 -37.14
N PRO A 712 -23.42 27.08 -36.85
CA PRO A 712 -24.86 27.18 -36.93
C PRO A 712 -25.30 26.96 -38.38
N THR A 713 -26.31 26.11 -38.54
CA THR A 713 -26.96 25.74 -39.80
C THR A 713 -27.32 26.97 -40.65
N ARG A 714 -26.48 27.29 -41.63
CA ARG A 714 -26.81 27.95 -42.91
C ARG A 714 -25.61 27.72 -43.83
N TYR A 715 -25.85 27.34 -45.08
CA TYR A 715 -24.89 26.90 -46.11
C TYR A 715 -24.56 25.39 -46.15
N CYS A 716 -25.59 24.56 -46.37
CA CYS A 716 -25.43 23.12 -46.65
C CYS A 716 -25.18 22.79 -48.14
N THR A 717 -24.96 23.79 -49.00
CA THR A 717 -24.83 23.58 -50.47
C THR A 717 -23.40 23.69 -50.97
N GLU A 718 -22.54 24.51 -50.35
CA GLU A 718 -21.14 24.70 -50.81
C GLU A 718 -20.16 23.64 -50.27
N ALA A 719 -20.45 23.05 -49.10
CA ALA A 719 -19.59 22.00 -48.51
C ALA A 719 -19.56 20.70 -49.34
N LYS A 720 -20.62 20.40 -50.09
CA LYS A 720 -20.67 19.23 -50.99
C LYS A 720 -19.81 19.43 -52.25
N VAL A 721 -19.69 20.67 -52.72
CA VAL A 721 -18.85 21.00 -53.89
C VAL A 721 -17.36 20.95 -53.52
N LEU A 722 -17.00 21.44 -52.32
CA LEU A 722 -15.63 21.38 -51.79
C LEU A 722 -15.16 19.95 -51.44
N MET A 723 -16.04 19.08 -50.94
CA MET A 723 -15.71 17.65 -50.78
C MET A 723 -15.58 16.92 -52.13
N GLY A 724 -16.35 17.31 -53.15
CA GLY A 724 -16.22 16.79 -54.51
C GLY A 724 -14.87 17.14 -55.15
N THR A 725 -14.38 18.37 -54.97
CA THR A 725 -13.09 18.79 -55.54
C THR A 725 -11.89 18.20 -54.80
N ALA A 726 -11.96 18.05 -53.47
CA ALA A 726 -10.91 17.37 -52.70
C ALA A 726 -10.83 15.86 -53.01
N GLY A 727 -11.97 15.19 -53.20
CA GLY A 727 -12.02 13.78 -53.61
C GLY A 727 -11.40 13.55 -54.99
N VAL A 728 -11.69 14.43 -55.96
CA VAL A 728 -11.10 14.37 -57.30
C VAL A 728 -9.60 14.64 -57.27
N ALA A 729 -9.12 15.58 -56.45
CA ALA A 729 -7.69 15.86 -56.31
C ALA A 729 -6.91 14.67 -55.70
N VAL A 730 -7.46 14.00 -54.69
CA VAL A 730 -6.85 12.81 -54.08
C VAL A 730 -6.87 11.63 -55.07
N PHE A 731 -7.94 11.47 -55.85
CA PHE A 731 -8.03 10.42 -56.87
C PHE A 731 -7.05 10.65 -58.03
N LEU A 732 -6.87 11.90 -58.46
CA LEU A 732 -5.88 12.27 -59.48
C LEU A 732 -4.44 12.11 -58.98
N LEU A 733 -4.17 12.41 -57.70
CA LEU A 733 -2.87 12.16 -57.05
C LEU A 733 -2.55 10.67 -56.91
N ALA A 734 -3.57 9.85 -56.63
CA ALA A 734 -3.44 8.39 -56.59
C ALA A 734 -3.18 7.80 -57.98
N LEU A 735 -3.92 8.25 -59.01
CA LEU A 735 -3.69 7.86 -60.41
C LEU A 735 -2.32 8.31 -60.93
N TRP A 736 -1.86 9.51 -60.56
CA TRP A 736 -0.53 10.01 -60.90
C TRP A 736 0.59 9.20 -60.23
N ARG A 737 0.42 8.81 -58.96
CA ARG A 737 1.35 7.90 -58.27
C ARG A 737 1.36 6.49 -58.87
N TYR A 738 0.20 5.99 -59.28
CA TYR A 738 0.08 4.68 -59.91
C TYR A 738 0.73 4.65 -61.30
N SER A 739 0.54 5.68 -62.14
CA SER A 739 1.17 5.73 -63.47
C SER A 739 2.70 5.90 -63.39
N ARG A 740 3.21 6.57 -62.36
CA ARG A 740 4.66 6.69 -62.11
C ARG A 740 5.32 5.39 -61.68
N ASN A 741 4.60 4.52 -60.98
CA ASN A 741 5.11 3.20 -60.59
C ASN A 741 5.04 2.18 -61.73
N SER A 742 4.11 2.33 -62.68
CA SER A 742 4.03 1.50 -63.90
C SER A 742 5.11 1.80 -64.94
N LEU A 743 5.78 2.96 -64.87
CA LEU A 743 6.88 3.36 -65.76
C LEU A 743 8.28 2.97 -65.22
N LYS A 744 8.33 2.25 -64.09
CA LYS A 744 9.56 1.77 -63.44
C LYS A 744 9.64 0.24 -63.29
N SER A 745 8.74 -0.52 -63.93
CA SER A 745 8.88 -1.99 -64.09
C SER A 745 9.39 -2.33 -65.48
#